data_AF-A0AAV4HD87-F1
#
_entry.id   AF-A0AAV4HD87-F1
#
_cell.length_a   1.000
_cell.length_b   1.000
_cell.length_c   1.000
_cell.angle_alpha   90.00
_cell.angle_beta   90.00
_cell.angle_gamma   90.00
#
_symmetry.space_group_name_H-M   'P 1'
#
loop_
_entity.id
_entity.type
_entity.pdbx_description
1 polymer ?
#
loop_
_entity_poly.entity_id
_entity_poly.type
_entity_poly.pdbx_seq_one_letter_code
_entity_poly.pdbx_strand_id
1 'polypeptide(L)'
;MPTTCPDRLSCGTVVPVWMNGTHPSVQDGVVEARACANFDDQSGRQCCDRHVQIGVKNCSGFYVYHLHATPSCSIAYCAGYKTPCSAGQWSATGFMPCMDNYPPMSRPTVYGPFLNADNGFDFHCVINSTEYHPDQRFEVKWTFGGSEDPLVPRREVADPDRVVTLDGKFLKGHLNKNVLCKVRSYYVGRESFKSDFRKSVKYFAGIQVEPAQLDISEADSVKKLKISSTVPIVCENKTDCCLMLDMAVATHHAELTAQQTCLYRMCSHHWNPITKKAEISIPFLATRDLVREGRTRSLLTFDQLLPVDGGDYINIFNGLTPPKVPIVVDDSRTFTCLIHGDPHINQVDNTHRVDLYGVGTYTAYKSTSREFQVEVRTWPCTSIRASCVCGVTVREGNDVIRINQCDQSQNNPHISPVVSVANQLHPGTVIKRSRNGRKIEDNYFYIKCRHIKKGKLNKPGVDYANFNRPLTSKKVLLSSGSTLKVVSKPSNLAIALTTPGTDQASAVGLCGTTDGVTTNDLTAADGTVDLPCSPHSRGCRPVAFTRISSRHSLFESVPAIVTLPPEDESSFCACAQNRGVTKPMGDCSYRKHISRAVEKCRDCHDVTQSIKPAKWGTVTKREAPVFEDVDEPDQLYVETNETVVVVVVVVVVVVVVVVVVVVVVVVVVVVVVVVVVVVLLLLLLLFSTWWWW
;
A
#
# COMPACT_ATOMS: atom_id res chain seq x y z
N MET A 1 -32.04 2.55 -70.75
CA MET A 1 -31.63 2.53 -72.18
C MET A 1 -32.41 3.61 -72.92
N PRO A 2 -31.83 4.36 -73.87
CA PRO A 2 -32.58 5.30 -74.69
C PRO A 2 -33.65 4.57 -75.53
N THR A 3 -34.79 5.25 -75.73
CA THR A 3 -35.92 4.77 -76.56
C THR A 3 -35.92 5.33 -77.98
N THR A 4 -34.91 6.14 -78.29
CA THR A 4 -34.69 6.78 -79.59
C THR A 4 -33.32 6.40 -80.10
N CYS A 5 -33.19 6.31 -81.43
CA CYS A 5 -31.94 5.99 -82.10
C CYS A 5 -30.82 6.96 -81.69
N PRO A 6 -29.74 6.48 -81.04
CA PRO A 6 -28.54 7.26 -80.81
C PRO A 6 -27.62 7.20 -82.05
N ASP A 7 -26.86 8.27 -82.27
CA ASP A 7 -25.88 8.34 -83.36
C ASP A 7 -24.78 7.27 -83.20
N ARG A 8 -24.23 6.79 -84.31
CA ARG A 8 -23.04 5.94 -84.30
C ARG A 8 -21.89 6.63 -83.55
N LEU A 9 -21.00 5.86 -82.91
CA LEU A 9 -19.94 6.36 -82.02
C LEU A 9 -20.44 7.00 -80.70
N SER A 10 -21.71 6.80 -80.33
CA SER A 10 -22.26 7.23 -79.03
C SER A 10 -22.19 6.14 -77.96
N CYS A 11 -22.56 6.47 -76.73
CA CYS A 11 -22.64 5.54 -75.59
C CYS A 11 -21.32 4.82 -75.25
N GLY A 12 -20.18 5.40 -75.64
CA GLY A 12 -18.85 4.84 -75.39
C GLY A 12 -18.50 3.62 -76.24
N THR A 13 -19.20 3.40 -77.36
CA THR A 13 -18.97 2.27 -78.27
C THR A 13 -19.08 2.70 -79.73
N VAL A 14 -18.66 1.85 -80.68
CA VAL A 14 -18.78 2.14 -82.11
C VAL A 14 -20.21 1.93 -82.60
N VAL A 15 -20.87 0.86 -82.14
CA VAL A 15 -22.22 0.46 -82.53
C VAL A 15 -23.12 0.45 -81.29
N PRO A 16 -23.84 1.54 -81.01
CA PRO A 16 -24.71 1.62 -79.84
C PRO A 16 -25.99 0.80 -80.03
N VAL A 17 -26.38 0.08 -78.98
CA VAL A 17 -27.65 -0.65 -78.92
C VAL A 17 -28.65 0.09 -78.03
N TRP A 18 -29.85 0.36 -78.57
CA TRP A 18 -30.94 1.12 -77.94
C TRP A 18 -32.25 0.34 -77.98
N MET A 19 -33.26 0.76 -77.22
CA MET A 19 -34.55 0.06 -77.19
C MET A 19 -35.54 0.75 -78.12
N ASN A 20 -36.13 0.04 -79.06
CA ASN A 20 -37.16 0.61 -79.93
C ASN A 20 -38.56 0.38 -79.33
N GLY A 21 -39.23 1.47 -78.98
CA GLY A 21 -40.53 1.47 -78.31
C GLY A 21 -40.54 2.29 -77.03
N THR A 22 -41.59 2.15 -76.22
CA THR A 22 -41.73 2.80 -74.92
C THR A 22 -41.44 1.84 -73.78
N HIS A 23 -41.01 2.36 -72.63
CA HIS A 23 -40.82 1.54 -71.44
C HIS A 23 -42.17 1.11 -70.85
N PRO A 24 -42.30 -0.11 -70.31
CA PRO A 24 -43.54 -0.61 -69.73
C PRO A 24 -43.92 0.13 -68.45
N SER A 25 -45.21 0.13 -68.11
CA SER A 25 -45.71 0.52 -66.79
C SER A 25 -45.45 -0.58 -65.76
N VAL A 26 -45.62 -0.27 -64.47
CA VAL A 26 -45.46 -1.26 -63.38
C VAL A 26 -46.47 -2.42 -63.51
N GLN A 27 -47.65 -2.16 -64.10
CA GLN A 27 -48.72 -3.16 -64.26
C GLN A 27 -48.45 -4.16 -65.39
N ASP A 28 -47.60 -3.81 -66.36
CA ASP A 28 -47.37 -4.61 -67.56
C ASP A 28 -46.43 -5.82 -67.31
N GLY A 29 -45.80 -5.90 -66.15
CA GLY A 29 -44.91 -7.01 -65.82
C GLY A 29 -43.65 -7.03 -66.69
N VAL A 30 -43.30 -8.21 -67.23
CA VAL A 30 -42.18 -8.38 -68.16
C VAL A 30 -42.72 -8.29 -69.58
N VAL A 31 -42.28 -7.28 -70.34
CA VAL A 31 -42.69 -7.05 -71.73
C VAL A 31 -41.52 -7.32 -72.66
N GLU A 32 -41.77 -7.96 -73.81
CA GLU A 32 -40.77 -8.05 -74.88
C GLU A 32 -40.61 -6.71 -75.60
N ALA A 33 -39.37 -6.26 -75.73
CA ALA A 33 -38.99 -5.06 -76.47
C ALA A 33 -37.86 -5.37 -77.45
N ARG A 34 -37.80 -4.64 -78.57
CA ARG A 34 -36.74 -4.79 -79.57
C ARG A 34 -35.54 -3.93 -79.19
N ALA A 35 -34.39 -4.55 -78.95
CA ALA A 35 -33.11 -3.85 -78.85
C ALA A 35 -32.45 -3.74 -80.22
N CYS A 36 -32.24 -2.52 -80.70
CA CYS A 36 -31.76 -2.19 -82.04
C CYS A 36 -30.30 -1.72 -81.98
N ALA A 37 -29.45 -2.23 -82.87
CA ALA A 37 -28.05 -1.83 -82.99
C ALA A 37 -27.87 -0.87 -84.17
N ASN A 38 -27.30 0.32 -83.92
CA ASN A 38 -27.06 1.30 -84.97
C ASN A 38 -25.72 1.06 -85.68
N PHE A 39 -25.78 0.41 -86.84
CA PHE A 39 -24.64 0.17 -87.72
C PHE A 39 -24.42 1.26 -88.78
N ASP A 40 -25.24 2.32 -88.79
CA ASP A 40 -25.30 3.30 -89.88
C ASP A 40 -23.91 3.82 -90.26
N ASP A 41 -23.43 3.35 -91.40
CA ASP A 41 -22.14 3.63 -92.02
C ASP A 41 -22.29 4.62 -93.19
N GLN A 42 -23.38 5.41 -93.20
CA GLN A 42 -23.74 6.38 -94.25
C GLN A 42 -24.13 5.72 -95.59
N SER A 43 -24.46 4.41 -95.59
CA SER A 43 -24.90 3.66 -96.78
C SER A 43 -26.43 3.56 -96.95
N GLY A 44 -27.21 4.30 -96.14
CA GLY A 44 -28.68 4.28 -96.19
C GLY A 44 -29.34 3.13 -95.40
N ARG A 45 -28.60 2.50 -94.49
CA ARG A 45 -29.12 1.45 -93.58
C ARG A 45 -29.99 2.04 -92.47
N GLN A 46 -31.09 1.38 -92.13
CA GLN A 46 -32.01 1.85 -91.10
C GLN A 46 -31.39 1.61 -89.70
N CYS A 47 -31.57 2.54 -88.77
CA CYS A 47 -30.98 2.48 -87.41
C CYS A 47 -31.36 1.24 -86.57
N CYS A 48 -32.31 0.41 -87.03
CA CYS A 48 -32.71 -0.85 -86.40
C CYS A 48 -32.64 -2.07 -87.34
N ASP A 49 -31.77 -2.04 -88.36
CA ASP A 49 -31.59 -3.17 -89.29
C ASP A 49 -31.20 -4.46 -88.56
N ARG A 50 -30.36 -4.34 -87.53
CA ARG A 50 -29.98 -5.45 -86.64
C ARG A 50 -30.61 -5.26 -85.27
N HIS A 51 -31.32 -6.28 -84.80
CA HIS A 51 -32.01 -6.22 -83.53
C HIS A 51 -32.09 -7.59 -82.87
N VAL A 52 -32.36 -7.59 -81.56
CA VAL A 52 -32.63 -8.76 -80.74
C VAL A 52 -33.81 -8.46 -79.82
N GLN A 53 -34.62 -9.47 -79.51
CA GLN A 53 -35.66 -9.31 -78.49
C GLN A 53 -35.04 -9.33 -77.09
N ILE A 54 -35.49 -8.42 -76.24
CA ILE A 54 -35.08 -8.35 -74.83
C ILE A 54 -36.34 -8.30 -73.95
N GLY A 55 -36.24 -8.85 -72.74
CA GLY A 55 -37.29 -8.68 -71.73
C GLY A 55 -37.07 -7.38 -70.96
N VAL A 56 -38.12 -6.60 -70.72
CA VAL A 56 -38.05 -5.34 -69.96
C VAL A 56 -39.14 -5.34 -68.89
N LYS A 57 -38.75 -4.99 -67.65
CA LYS A 57 -39.68 -4.90 -66.52
C LYS A 57 -39.52 -3.56 -65.81
N ASN A 58 -40.63 -2.92 -65.49
CA ASN A 58 -40.66 -1.75 -64.62
C ASN A 58 -40.82 -2.20 -63.15
N CYS A 59 -39.85 -1.87 -62.31
CA CYS A 59 -39.78 -2.27 -60.89
C CYS A 59 -40.13 -1.14 -59.92
N SER A 60 -40.86 -0.11 -60.38
CA SER A 60 -41.22 1.08 -59.60
C SER A 60 -39.99 1.89 -59.17
N GLY A 61 -39.54 2.77 -60.07
CA GLY A 61 -38.38 3.65 -59.87
C GLY A 61 -37.16 3.29 -60.72
N PHE A 62 -37.09 2.08 -61.26
CA PHE A 62 -36.06 1.64 -62.21
C PHE A 62 -36.58 0.55 -63.15
N TYR A 63 -35.85 0.31 -64.25
CA TYR A 63 -36.13 -0.73 -65.24
C TYR A 63 -35.08 -1.82 -65.21
N VAL A 64 -35.51 -3.07 -65.33
CA VAL A 64 -34.64 -4.25 -65.48
C VAL A 64 -34.75 -4.74 -66.92
N TYR A 65 -33.59 -4.97 -67.56
CA TYR A 65 -33.50 -5.46 -68.93
C TYR A 65 -32.81 -6.83 -68.93
N HIS A 66 -33.43 -7.82 -69.55
CA HIS A 66 -32.82 -9.11 -69.83
C HIS A 66 -32.08 -9.02 -71.17
N LEU A 67 -30.80 -8.66 -71.10
CA LEU A 67 -29.96 -8.38 -72.26
C LEU A 67 -29.24 -9.64 -72.75
N HIS A 68 -29.03 -9.73 -74.07
CA HIS A 68 -28.22 -10.78 -74.69
C HIS A 68 -26.76 -10.35 -74.80
N ALA A 69 -25.84 -11.31 -74.84
CA ALA A 69 -24.45 -11.03 -75.13
C ALA A 69 -24.30 -10.38 -76.52
N THR A 70 -23.51 -9.32 -76.62
CA THR A 70 -23.27 -8.66 -77.91
C THR A 70 -22.29 -9.49 -78.76
N PRO A 71 -22.48 -9.55 -80.09
CA PRO A 71 -21.72 -10.46 -80.95
C PRO A 71 -20.30 -9.97 -81.28
N SER A 72 -19.91 -8.75 -80.86
CA SER A 72 -18.60 -8.16 -81.13
C SER A 72 -18.24 -7.13 -80.04
N CYS A 73 -16.94 -6.93 -79.81
CA CYS A 73 -16.41 -5.95 -78.85
C CYS A 73 -16.82 -4.51 -79.16
N SER A 74 -17.08 -4.19 -80.43
CA SER A 74 -17.46 -2.84 -80.88
C SER A 74 -18.96 -2.53 -80.75
N ILE A 75 -19.74 -3.42 -80.12
CA ILE A 75 -21.18 -3.31 -79.93
C ILE A 75 -21.50 -3.33 -78.44
N ALA A 76 -22.17 -2.29 -77.94
CA ALA A 76 -22.58 -2.22 -76.52
C ALA A 76 -23.95 -1.55 -76.34
N TYR A 77 -24.66 -1.94 -75.29
CA TYR A 77 -25.94 -1.33 -74.93
C TYR A 77 -25.75 0.05 -74.31
N CYS A 78 -26.55 1.01 -74.77
CA CYS A 78 -26.59 2.34 -74.18
C CYS A 78 -27.22 2.31 -72.79
N ALA A 79 -26.42 2.63 -71.78
CA ALA A 79 -26.87 2.99 -70.44
C ALA A 79 -26.84 4.53 -70.30
N GLY A 80 -27.66 5.10 -69.38
CA GLY A 80 -27.83 6.56 -69.25
C GLY A 80 -26.54 7.35 -68.97
N TYR A 81 -26.60 8.68 -69.08
CA TYR A 81 -25.45 9.58 -68.92
C TYR A 81 -25.05 9.86 -67.46
N LYS A 82 -25.86 9.42 -66.50
CA LYS A 82 -25.64 9.67 -65.07
C LYS A 82 -24.72 8.60 -64.50
N THR A 83 -23.63 9.02 -63.86
CA THR A 83 -22.70 8.11 -63.18
C THR A 83 -23.35 7.56 -61.91
N PRO A 84 -23.53 6.22 -61.80
CA PRO A 84 -24.09 5.61 -60.59
C PRO A 84 -23.13 5.81 -59.41
N CYS A 85 -23.66 5.80 -58.20
CA CYS A 85 -22.82 5.84 -57.01
C CYS A 85 -21.95 4.59 -56.89
N SER A 86 -20.69 4.78 -56.50
CA SER A 86 -19.76 3.69 -56.20
C SER A 86 -20.27 2.86 -55.01
N ALA A 87 -19.81 1.61 -54.90
CA ALA A 87 -20.12 0.77 -53.75
C ALA A 87 -19.70 1.48 -52.44
N GLY A 88 -20.64 1.61 -51.49
CA GLY A 88 -20.43 2.34 -50.22
C GLY A 88 -20.93 3.79 -50.21
N GLN A 89 -21.37 4.31 -51.36
CA GLN A 89 -21.94 5.65 -51.50
C GLN A 89 -23.40 5.58 -51.97
N TRP A 90 -24.16 6.63 -51.68
CA TRP A 90 -25.56 6.72 -52.03
C TRP A 90 -25.97 8.14 -52.44
N SER A 91 -27.07 8.23 -53.16
CA SER A 91 -27.85 9.45 -53.31
C SER A 91 -29.32 9.09 -53.40
N ALA A 92 -30.22 10.05 -53.22
CA ALA A 92 -31.66 9.81 -53.38
C ALA A 92 -32.03 9.26 -54.78
N THR A 93 -31.21 9.54 -55.80
CA THR A 93 -31.45 9.11 -57.19
C THR A 93 -30.63 7.89 -57.60
N GLY A 94 -29.67 7.45 -56.77
CA GLY A 94 -28.70 6.40 -57.12
C GLY A 94 -27.53 6.87 -58.00
N PHE A 95 -27.49 8.16 -58.34
CA PHE A 95 -26.48 8.79 -59.20
C PHE A 95 -25.82 10.00 -58.52
N MET A 96 -24.69 10.48 -59.05
CA MET A 96 -23.99 11.65 -58.50
C MET A 96 -24.89 12.91 -58.39
N PRO A 97 -24.67 13.80 -57.38
CA PRO A 97 -23.64 13.73 -56.33
C PRO A 97 -23.97 12.67 -55.27
N CYS A 98 -22.97 11.83 -54.97
CA CYS A 98 -23.09 10.75 -54.01
C CYS A 98 -22.50 11.17 -52.67
N MET A 99 -23.13 10.73 -51.59
CA MET A 99 -22.67 10.86 -50.22
C MET A 99 -22.31 9.49 -49.68
N ASP A 100 -21.43 9.44 -48.67
CA ASP A 100 -21.16 8.17 -48.01
C ASP A 100 -22.42 7.64 -47.30
N ASN A 101 -22.52 6.32 -47.13
CA ASN A 101 -23.68 5.68 -46.49
C ASN A 101 -23.98 6.17 -45.07
N TYR A 102 -22.98 6.72 -44.40
CA TYR A 102 -23.07 7.35 -43.10
C TYR A 102 -22.12 8.56 -43.03
N PRO A 103 -22.39 9.53 -42.14
CA PRO A 103 -21.53 10.70 -41.97
C PRO A 103 -20.12 10.33 -41.51
N PRO A 104 -19.05 10.95 -42.03
CA PRO A 104 -17.70 10.72 -41.57
C PRO A 104 -17.51 11.22 -40.13
N MET A 105 -16.75 10.48 -39.34
CA MET A 105 -16.48 10.82 -37.94
C MET A 105 -15.09 10.34 -37.53
N SER A 106 -14.38 11.17 -36.77
CA SER A 106 -13.07 10.84 -36.22
C SER A 106 -13.19 10.19 -34.84
N ARG A 107 -12.06 9.93 -34.17
CA ARG A 107 -12.06 9.29 -32.85
C ARG A 107 -12.71 10.22 -31.81
N PRO A 108 -13.70 9.76 -31.02
CA PRO A 108 -14.26 10.56 -29.94
C PRO A 108 -13.27 10.69 -28.76
N THR A 109 -13.43 11.74 -27.96
CA THR A 109 -12.57 12.02 -26.80
C THR A 109 -13.37 11.95 -25.50
N VAL A 110 -12.84 11.28 -24.48
CA VAL A 110 -13.42 11.29 -23.13
C VAL A 110 -12.65 12.30 -22.28
N TYR A 111 -13.38 13.24 -21.68
CA TYR A 111 -12.88 14.20 -20.72
C TYR A 111 -13.53 13.97 -19.34
N GLY A 112 -12.86 14.46 -18.30
CA GLY A 112 -13.32 14.39 -16.93
C GLY A 112 -12.41 13.52 -16.05
N PRO A 113 -12.83 13.24 -14.81
CA PRO A 113 -14.10 13.67 -14.21
C PRO A 113 -14.14 15.18 -13.91
N PHE A 114 -15.32 15.77 -14.05
CA PHE A 114 -15.62 17.16 -13.69
C PHE A 114 -16.60 17.18 -12.52
N LEU A 115 -16.35 18.03 -11.52
CA LEU A 115 -17.30 18.22 -10.43
C LEU A 115 -18.47 19.07 -10.92
N ASN A 116 -19.68 18.64 -10.58
CA ASN A 116 -20.93 19.30 -10.95
C ASN A 116 -21.34 20.28 -9.85
N ALA A 117 -22.20 21.25 -10.19
CA ALA A 117 -22.77 22.20 -9.22
C ALA A 117 -23.63 21.49 -8.15
N ASP A 118 -24.28 20.38 -8.52
CA ASP A 118 -25.15 19.58 -7.64
C ASP A 118 -24.37 18.60 -6.75
N ASN A 119 -23.09 18.87 -6.47
CA ASN A 119 -22.24 18.03 -5.64
C ASN A 119 -22.18 16.57 -6.16
N GLY A 120 -21.96 16.44 -7.47
CA GLY A 120 -21.75 15.18 -8.20
C GLY A 120 -20.54 15.28 -9.11
N PHE A 121 -20.33 14.30 -10.00
CA PHE A 121 -19.31 14.42 -11.03
C PHE A 121 -19.64 13.63 -12.30
N ASP A 122 -19.19 14.15 -13.45
CA ASP A 122 -19.50 13.58 -14.76
C ASP A 122 -18.25 13.34 -15.61
N PHE A 123 -18.37 12.39 -16.54
CA PHE A 123 -17.49 12.24 -17.70
C PHE A 123 -18.17 12.72 -18.96
N HIS A 124 -17.43 13.39 -19.85
CA HIS A 124 -17.95 13.91 -21.10
C HIS A 124 -17.35 13.15 -22.27
N CYS A 125 -18.19 12.56 -23.12
CA CYS A 125 -17.78 12.03 -24.41
C CYS A 125 -18.03 13.08 -25.49
N VAL A 126 -16.95 13.61 -26.07
CA VAL A 126 -16.99 14.61 -27.13
C VAL A 126 -16.82 13.94 -28.49
N ILE A 127 -17.79 14.19 -29.36
CA ILE A 127 -17.88 13.64 -30.71
C ILE A 127 -17.20 14.58 -31.69
N ASN A 128 -16.17 14.08 -32.37
CA ASN A 128 -15.36 14.86 -33.31
C ASN A 128 -15.83 14.59 -34.76
N SER A 129 -16.77 15.38 -35.25
CA SER A 129 -17.26 15.40 -36.65
C SER A 129 -16.78 16.66 -37.38
N THR A 130 -16.35 16.54 -38.63
CA THR A 130 -15.80 17.66 -39.41
C THR A 130 -16.86 18.47 -40.15
N GLU A 131 -17.98 17.84 -40.49
CA GLU A 131 -19.09 18.46 -41.23
C GLU A 131 -20.36 18.48 -40.39
N TYR A 132 -21.20 19.49 -40.61
CA TYR A 132 -22.52 19.60 -40.01
C TYR A 132 -23.58 19.14 -41.02
N HIS A 133 -24.39 18.17 -40.61
CA HIS A 133 -25.52 17.68 -41.39
C HIS A 133 -26.77 17.60 -40.50
N PRO A 134 -27.90 18.24 -40.84
CA PRO A 134 -29.08 18.29 -39.97
C PRO A 134 -29.75 16.92 -39.74
N ASP A 135 -29.54 15.98 -40.65
CA ASP A 135 -30.00 14.59 -40.61
C ASP A 135 -28.97 13.63 -40.00
N GLN A 136 -27.81 14.13 -39.56
CA GLN A 136 -26.81 13.32 -38.86
C GLN A 136 -27.24 13.04 -37.42
N ARG A 137 -27.07 11.77 -37.03
CA ARG A 137 -27.31 11.27 -35.68
C ARG A 137 -26.11 10.47 -35.21
N PHE A 138 -25.92 10.45 -33.90
CA PHE A 138 -24.85 9.70 -33.25
C PHE A 138 -25.43 8.79 -32.18
N GLU A 139 -25.03 7.53 -32.19
CA GLU A 139 -25.33 6.59 -31.12
C GLU A 139 -24.10 6.42 -30.24
N VAL A 140 -24.25 6.77 -28.96
CA VAL A 140 -23.18 6.76 -27.96
C VAL A 140 -23.45 5.69 -26.92
N LYS A 141 -22.40 4.91 -26.64
CA LYS A 141 -22.41 3.87 -25.61
C LYS A 141 -21.15 3.96 -24.75
N TRP A 142 -21.32 3.73 -23.46
CA TRP A 142 -20.22 3.62 -22.51
C TRP A 142 -19.84 2.16 -22.28
N THR A 143 -18.55 1.93 -22.05
CA THR A 143 -18.00 0.61 -21.76
C THR A 143 -17.04 0.69 -20.59
N PHE A 144 -17.05 -0.34 -19.76
CA PHE A 144 -16.23 -0.46 -18.55
C PHE A 144 -15.42 -1.75 -18.64
N GLY A 145 -14.09 -1.65 -18.73
CA GLY A 145 -13.23 -2.82 -18.90
C GLY A 145 -13.43 -3.55 -20.24
N GLY A 146 -14.08 -2.91 -21.22
CA GLY A 146 -14.38 -3.47 -22.53
C GLY A 146 -15.82 -4.01 -22.71
N SER A 147 -16.58 -4.15 -21.62
CA SER A 147 -17.99 -4.58 -21.63
C SER A 147 -18.96 -3.40 -21.49
N GLU A 148 -20.15 -3.52 -22.08
CA GLU A 148 -21.29 -2.61 -21.83
C GLU A 148 -22.02 -3.02 -20.54
N ASP A 149 -22.57 -2.05 -19.81
CA ASP A 149 -23.53 -2.32 -18.72
C ASP A 149 -24.95 -1.96 -19.19
N PRO A 150 -25.90 -2.91 -19.19
CA PRO A 150 -27.30 -2.65 -19.54
C PRO A 150 -27.98 -1.56 -18.71
N LEU A 151 -27.53 -1.31 -17.47
CA LEU A 151 -28.05 -0.27 -16.59
C LEU A 151 -27.65 1.14 -17.03
N VAL A 152 -26.60 1.28 -17.84
CA VAL A 152 -26.17 2.56 -18.39
C VAL A 152 -26.87 2.80 -19.72
N PRO A 153 -27.79 3.78 -19.81
CA PRO A 153 -28.59 3.99 -21.00
C PRO A 153 -27.72 4.39 -22.18
N ARG A 154 -27.96 3.78 -23.34
CA ARG A 154 -27.46 4.30 -24.62
C ARG A 154 -28.10 5.66 -24.89
N ARG A 155 -27.34 6.57 -25.48
CA ARG A 155 -27.84 7.91 -25.84
C ARG A 155 -27.71 8.12 -27.33
N GLU A 156 -28.75 8.70 -27.91
CA GLU A 156 -28.76 9.13 -29.29
C GLU A 156 -28.85 10.66 -29.29
N VAL A 157 -27.96 11.30 -30.03
CA VAL A 157 -27.88 12.76 -30.14
C VAL A 157 -27.86 13.19 -31.60
N ALA A 158 -28.49 14.33 -31.88
CA ALA A 158 -28.52 14.95 -33.20
C ALA A 158 -27.46 16.04 -33.27
N ASP A 159 -26.84 16.23 -34.43
CA ASP A 159 -25.96 17.40 -34.64
C ASP A 159 -26.82 18.68 -34.53
N PRO A 160 -26.40 19.75 -33.81
CA PRO A 160 -25.05 20.08 -33.32
C PRO A 160 -24.67 19.52 -31.93
N ASP A 161 -25.51 18.74 -31.26
CA ASP A 161 -25.24 18.23 -29.91
C ASP A 161 -24.18 17.11 -29.93
N ARG A 162 -22.93 17.50 -29.66
CA ARG A 162 -21.74 16.62 -29.79
C ARG A 162 -21.16 16.14 -28.46
N VAL A 163 -21.85 16.38 -27.34
CA VAL A 163 -21.37 16.01 -26.01
C VAL A 163 -22.40 15.13 -25.33
N VAL A 164 -21.98 13.94 -24.91
CA VAL A 164 -22.80 13.02 -24.11
C VAL A 164 -22.15 12.83 -22.75
N THR A 165 -22.92 13.05 -21.69
CA THR A 165 -22.45 12.92 -20.30
C THR A 165 -22.69 11.52 -19.74
N LEU A 166 -21.77 11.06 -18.90
CA LEU A 166 -21.92 9.90 -18.04
C LEU A 166 -21.82 10.38 -16.60
N ASP A 167 -22.95 10.27 -15.90
CA ASP A 167 -23.04 10.54 -14.46
C ASP A 167 -22.20 9.54 -13.68
N GLY A 168 -21.35 10.05 -12.80
CA GLY A 168 -20.40 9.28 -11.98
C GLY A 168 -21.05 8.18 -11.13
N LYS A 169 -22.34 8.30 -10.77
CA LYS A 169 -23.05 7.25 -10.02
C LYS A 169 -23.11 5.90 -10.74
N PHE A 170 -23.06 5.92 -12.08
CA PHE A 170 -23.03 4.71 -12.90
C PHE A 170 -21.69 3.96 -12.83
N LEU A 171 -20.69 4.49 -12.12
CA LEU A 171 -19.45 3.76 -11.84
C LEU A 171 -19.58 2.71 -10.74
N LYS A 172 -20.73 2.61 -10.07
CA LYS A 172 -20.98 1.56 -9.06
C LYS A 172 -20.75 0.17 -9.65
N GLY A 173 -19.78 -0.58 -9.11
CA GLY A 173 -19.37 -1.90 -9.63
C GLY A 173 -18.42 -1.87 -10.83
N HIS A 174 -18.00 -0.69 -11.27
CA HIS A 174 -17.09 -0.49 -12.42
C HIS A 174 -15.79 0.24 -12.08
N LEU A 175 -15.53 0.50 -10.80
CA LEU A 175 -14.22 0.96 -10.37
C LEU A 175 -13.11 -0.08 -10.60
N ASN A 176 -11.87 0.40 -10.68
CA ASN A 176 -10.67 -0.33 -11.11
C ASN A 176 -10.78 -0.87 -12.55
N LYS A 177 -11.59 -0.24 -13.40
CA LYS A 177 -11.72 -0.56 -14.82
C LYS A 177 -11.45 0.67 -15.67
N ASN A 178 -11.16 0.43 -16.96
CA ASN A 178 -11.05 1.49 -17.95
C ASN A 178 -12.44 1.89 -18.46
N VAL A 179 -12.81 3.15 -18.26
CA VAL A 179 -13.99 3.80 -18.84
C VAL A 179 -13.65 4.23 -20.27
N LEU A 180 -14.54 3.89 -21.20
CA LEU A 180 -14.39 4.21 -22.61
C LEU A 180 -15.74 4.52 -23.23
N CYS A 181 -15.76 5.57 -24.06
CA CYS A 181 -16.92 5.91 -24.88
C CYS A 181 -16.73 5.35 -26.29
N LYS A 182 -17.78 4.76 -26.86
CA LYS A 182 -17.81 4.38 -28.27
C LYS A 182 -19.01 5.01 -28.97
N VAL A 183 -18.76 5.51 -30.17
CA VAL A 183 -19.73 6.29 -30.95
C VAL A 183 -19.82 5.71 -32.36
N ARG A 184 -21.02 5.71 -32.94
CA ARG A 184 -21.23 5.47 -34.38
C ARG A 184 -22.21 6.50 -34.96
N SER A 185 -22.05 6.84 -36.22
CA SER A 185 -22.86 7.85 -36.93
C SER A 185 -23.82 7.19 -37.93
N TYR A 186 -24.93 7.87 -38.22
CA TYR A 186 -25.89 7.49 -39.25
C TYR A 186 -26.75 8.68 -39.67
N TYR A 187 -27.44 8.54 -40.80
CA TYR A 187 -28.45 9.51 -41.28
C TYR A 187 -29.86 9.08 -40.85
N VAL A 188 -30.72 10.05 -40.52
CA VAL A 188 -32.14 9.80 -40.22
C VAL A 188 -32.83 9.14 -41.42
N GLY A 189 -33.62 8.08 -41.17
CA GLY A 189 -34.29 7.30 -42.22
C GLY A 189 -33.38 6.30 -42.94
N ARG A 190 -32.11 6.17 -42.50
CA ARG A 190 -31.14 5.18 -42.98
C ARG A 190 -30.49 4.41 -41.83
N GLU A 191 -31.28 4.02 -40.83
CA GLU A 191 -30.81 3.35 -39.61
C GLU A 191 -30.19 1.97 -39.86
N SER A 192 -30.41 1.37 -41.04
CA SER A 192 -29.74 0.13 -41.47
C SER A 192 -28.29 0.33 -41.91
N PHE A 193 -27.87 1.56 -42.19
CA PHE A 193 -26.53 1.91 -42.67
C PHE A 193 -25.72 2.68 -41.61
N LYS A 194 -25.66 2.17 -40.38
CA LYS A 194 -24.84 2.79 -39.32
C LYS A 194 -23.36 2.50 -39.56
N SER A 195 -22.50 3.46 -39.20
CA SER A 195 -21.06 3.24 -39.17
C SER A 195 -20.67 2.19 -38.14
N ASP A 196 -19.45 1.66 -38.25
CA ASP A 196 -18.83 0.94 -37.15
C ASP A 196 -18.59 1.84 -35.94
N PHE A 197 -18.51 1.23 -34.75
CA PHE A 197 -18.18 1.95 -33.53
C PHE A 197 -16.72 2.42 -33.52
N ARG A 198 -16.51 3.73 -33.42
CA ARG A 198 -15.22 4.34 -33.07
C ARG A 198 -15.09 4.45 -31.56
N LYS A 199 -13.95 4.05 -31.02
CA LYS A 199 -13.68 3.99 -29.57
C LYS A 199 -12.77 5.14 -29.14
N SER A 200 -13.06 5.76 -28.00
CA SER A 200 -12.21 6.80 -27.41
C SER A 200 -10.91 6.25 -26.83
N VAL A 201 -10.02 7.14 -26.40
CA VAL A 201 -8.94 6.78 -25.47
C VAL A 201 -9.56 6.29 -24.15
N LYS A 202 -8.87 5.35 -23.49
CA LYS A 202 -9.29 4.74 -22.22
C LYS A 202 -8.96 5.68 -21.06
N TYR A 203 -9.87 5.82 -20.11
CA TYR A 203 -9.65 6.49 -18.83
C TYR A 203 -9.72 5.47 -17.70
N PHE A 204 -8.70 5.36 -16.85
CA PHE A 204 -8.75 4.46 -15.69
C PHE A 204 -9.53 5.13 -14.54
N ALA A 205 -10.66 4.54 -14.13
CA ALA A 205 -11.44 5.00 -12.98
C ALA A 205 -11.24 4.05 -11.80
N GLY A 206 -10.61 4.51 -10.72
CA GLY A 206 -10.37 3.68 -9.54
C GLY A 206 -9.23 4.20 -8.65
N ILE A 207 -8.71 3.31 -7.81
CA ILE A 207 -7.60 3.60 -6.90
C ILE A 207 -6.30 3.03 -7.47
N GLN A 208 -5.26 3.86 -7.48
CA GLN A 208 -3.92 3.52 -7.91
C GLN A 208 -2.94 3.69 -6.74
N VAL A 209 -1.85 2.93 -6.79
CA VAL A 209 -0.78 2.99 -5.80
C VAL A 209 0.57 3.13 -6.50
N GLU A 210 1.42 4.00 -5.98
CA GLU A 210 2.75 4.30 -6.51
C GLU A 210 3.77 4.42 -5.36
N PRO A 211 4.92 3.73 -5.42
CA PRO A 211 5.31 2.77 -6.46
C PRO A 211 4.49 1.47 -6.42
N ALA A 212 4.53 0.69 -7.51
CA ALA A 212 3.83 -0.60 -7.60
C ALA A 212 4.44 -1.68 -6.68
N GLN A 213 5.71 -1.51 -6.29
CA GLN A 213 6.42 -2.30 -5.28
C GLN A 213 7.20 -1.33 -4.38
N LEU A 214 7.17 -1.54 -3.08
CA LEU A 214 7.89 -0.73 -2.11
C LEU A 214 9.17 -1.47 -1.69
N ASP A 215 10.31 -1.03 -2.21
CA ASP A 215 11.63 -1.51 -1.79
C ASP A 215 12.18 -0.57 -0.71
N ILE A 216 12.53 -1.10 0.46
CA ILE A 216 13.06 -0.33 1.60
C ILE A 216 14.17 -1.11 2.30
N SER A 217 15.20 -0.44 2.79
CA SER A 217 16.24 -1.04 3.63
C SER A 217 16.11 -0.58 5.08
N GLU A 218 16.59 -1.38 6.04
CA GLU A 218 16.74 -0.94 7.43
C GLU A 218 17.69 0.27 7.60
N ALA A 219 18.56 0.52 6.61
CA ALA A 219 19.41 1.70 6.52
C ALA A 219 18.70 2.92 5.93
N ASP A 220 17.54 2.76 5.30
CA ASP A 220 16.86 3.86 4.64
C ASP A 220 16.14 4.75 5.66
N SER A 221 15.96 6.01 5.27
CA SER A 221 15.00 6.91 5.91
C SER A 221 13.57 6.59 5.43
N VAL A 222 12.60 7.37 5.92
CA VAL A 222 11.17 7.19 5.62
C VAL A 222 10.92 7.17 4.10
N LYS A 223 10.28 6.11 3.61
CA LYS A 223 9.80 6.01 2.22
C LYS A 223 8.29 6.24 2.17
N LYS A 224 7.81 6.91 1.13
CA LYS A 224 6.39 7.28 0.99
C LYS A 224 5.73 6.43 -0.08
N LEU A 225 4.59 5.82 0.27
CA LEU A 225 3.69 5.16 -0.66
C LEU A 225 2.54 6.12 -0.98
N LYS A 226 2.38 6.45 -2.25
CA LYS A 226 1.32 7.34 -2.72
C LYS A 226 0.10 6.51 -3.12
N ILE A 227 -1.06 6.83 -2.54
CA ILE A 227 -2.35 6.28 -2.95
C ILE A 227 -3.14 7.39 -3.60
N SER A 228 -3.64 7.14 -4.81
CA SER A 228 -4.41 8.12 -5.57
C SER A 228 -5.73 7.55 -6.09
N SER A 229 -6.83 8.26 -5.90
CA SER A 229 -8.08 8.01 -6.62
C SER A 229 -8.13 8.88 -7.88
N THR A 230 -8.43 8.27 -9.02
CA THR A 230 -8.67 8.99 -10.29
C THR A 230 -10.11 9.47 -10.43
N VAL A 231 -10.97 9.20 -9.46
CA VAL A 231 -12.33 9.75 -9.38
C VAL A 231 -12.48 10.52 -8.07
N PRO A 232 -13.21 11.66 -8.07
CA PRO A 232 -13.37 12.47 -6.88
C PRO A 232 -14.18 11.74 -5.82
N ILE A 233 -13.89 12.05 -4.56
CA ILE A 233 -14.70 11.61 -3.43
C ILE A 233 -15.74 12.68 -3.19
N VAL A 234 -17.00 12.34 -3.44
CA VAL A 234 -18.12 13.28 -3.42
C VAL A 234 -19.23 12.71 -2.55
N CYS A 235 -19.80 13.55 -1.69
CA CYS A 235 -20.83 13.17 -0.72
C CYS A 235 -22.07 14.01 -0.89
N GLU A 236 -23.24 13.40 -0.72
CA GLU A 236 -24.52 14.04 -1.07
C GLU A 236 -24.86 15.22 -0.14
N ASN A 237 -24.60 15.09 1.18
CA ASN A 237 -25.03 16.05 2.20
C ASN A 237 -23.89 16.62 3.08
N LYS A 238 -22.62 16.44 2.68
CA LYS A 238 -21.45 16.92 3.42
C LYS A 238 -20.44 17.56 2.49
N THR A 239 -19.83 18.65 2.96
CA THR A 239 -18.73 19.34 2.25
C THR A 239 -17.40 18.60 2.37
N ASP A 240 -17.20 17.86 3.46
CA ASP A 240 -16.01 17.04 3.68
C ASP A 240 -16.39 15.63 4.14
N CYS A 241 -15.85 14.64 3.45
CA CYS A 241 -16.06 13.23 3.74
C CYS A 241 -14.87 12.42 3.26
N CYS A 242 -14.66 11.24 3.86
CA CYS A 242 -13.42 10.49 3.68
C CYS A 242 -13.66 9.00 3.45
N LEU A 243 -12.86 8.43 2.55
CA LEU A 243 -12.66 6.99 2.45
C LEU A 243 -11.65 6.57 3.52
N MET A 244 -12.04 5.56 4.31
CA MET A 244 -11.19 4.96 5.33
C MET A 244 -10.38 3.83 4.70
N LEU A 245 -9.06 3.95 4.73
CA LEU A 245 -8.10 2.97 4.21
C LEU A 245 -7.49 2.23 5.40
N ASP A 246 -8.05 1.07 5.72
CA ASP A 246 -7.50 0.17 6.74
C ASP A 246 -6.50 -0.78 6.09
N MET A 247 -5.29 -0.84 6.64
CA MET A 247 -4.14 -1.53 6.06
C MET A 247 -3.61 -2.63 6.98
N ALA A 248 -3.23 -3.74 6.36
CA ALA A 248 -2.57 -4.85 7.03
C ALA A 248 -1.37 -5.35 6.23
N VAL A 249 -0.28 -5.68 6.91
CA VAL A 249 0.90 -6.34 6.33
C VAL A 249 0.78 -7.84 6.60
N ALA A 250 0.67 -8.63 5.53
CA ALA A 250 0.49 -10.07 5.61
C ALA A 250 1.84 -10.79 5.79
N THR A 251 2.38 -10.82 7.02
CA THR A 251 3.57 -11.61 7.38
C THR A 251 3.56 -12.11 8.83
N HIS A 252 4.36 -13.16 9.10
CA HIS A 252 4.61 -13.70 10.45
C HIS A 252 5.51 -12.80 11.32
N HIS A 253 6.21 -11.85 10.69
CA HIS A 253 7.11 -10.88 11.32
C HIS A 253 6.85 -9.50 10.72
N ALA A 254 6.34 -8.56 11.53
CA ALA A 254 6.08 -7.20 11.08
C ALA A 254 7.41 -6.44 10.96
N GLU A 255 8.00 -6.46 9.76
CA GLU A 255 9.25 -5.77 9.42
C GLU A 255 9.00 -4.39 8.80
N LEU A 256 7.74 -4.01 8.64
CA LEU A 256 7.34 -2.70 8.14
C LEU A 256 6.43 -2.00 9.15
N THR A 257 6.72 -0.72 9.39
CA THR A 257 5.93 0.14 10.27
C THR A 257 5.39 1.35 9.51
N ALA A 258 4.17 1.76 9.83
CA ALA A 258 3.52 2.95 9.28
C ALA A 258 3.36 4.02 10.36
N GLN A 259 3.37 5.30 9.99
CA GLN A 259 3.30 6.40 10.94
C GLN A 259 1.93 6.50 11.63
N GLN A 260 1.94 6.60 12.96
CA GLN A 260 0.83 6.78 13.92
C GLN A 260 -0.18 5.64 13.95
N THR A 261 -0.82 5.32 12.82
CA THR A 261 -1.90 4.33 12.74
C THR A 261 -1.87 3.59 11.42
N CYS A 262 -2.58 2.47 11.33
CA CYS A 262 -2.77 1.73 10.07
C CYS A 262 -4.05 2.16 9.33
N LEU A 263 -4.70 3.23 9.80
CA LEU A 263 -5.98 3.69 9.33
C LEU A 263 -5.84 5.11 8.76
N TYR A 264 -5.75 5.20 7.43
CA TYR A 264 -5.60 6.47 6.73
C TYR A 264 -6.92 6.96 6.16
N ARG A 265 -7.03 8.27 5.96
CA ARG A 265 -8.25 8.92 5.43
C ARG A 265 -7.92 9.63 4.13
N MET A 266 -8.63 9.29 3.06
CA MET A 266 -8.58 10.05 1.80
C MET A 266 -9.90 10.79 1.65
N CYS A 267 -9.87 12.12 1.69
CA CYS A 267 -11.06 12.95 1.78
C CYS A 267 -11.36 13.74 0.51
N SER A 268 -12.55 14.32 0.41
CA SER A 268 -13.00 15.13 -0.75
C SER A 268 -12.04 16.29 -1.03
N HIS A 269 -11.52 16.97 0.00
CA HIS A 269 -10.58 18.08 -0.15
C HIS A 269 -9.19 17.68 -0.68
N HIS A 270 -8.84 16.39 -0.68
CA HIS A 270 -7.60 15.92 -1.32
C HIS A 270 -7.69 15.93 -2.85
N TRP A 271 -8.88 16.11 -3.43
CA TRP A 271 -9.07 16.17 -4.88
C TRP A 271 -8.44 17.41 -5.49
N ASN A 272 -7.51 17.20 -6.40
CA ASN A 272 -6.92 18.27 -7.20
C ASN A 272 -7.59 18.35 -8.58
N PRO A 273 -8.26 19.47 -8.93
CA PRO A 273 -9.01 19.59 -10.17
C PRO A 273 -8.13 19.72 -11.42
N ILE A 274 -6.82 20.01 -11.26
CA ILE A 274 -5.84 20.12 -12.35
C ILE A 274 -5.28 18.73 -12.67
N THR A 275 -4.78 18.01 -11.66
CA THR A 275 -4.21 16.67 -11.85
C THR A 275 -5.29 15.58 -12.00
N LYS A 276 -6.55 15.90 -11.67
CA LYS A 276 -7.69 14.96 -11.66
C LYS A 276 -7.44 13.74 -10.78
N LYS A 277 -6.83 13.97 -9.62
CA LYS A 277 -6.52 12.93 -8.64
C LYS A 277 -6.78 13.44 -7.23
N ALA A 278 -7.33 12.58 -6.36
CA ALA A 278 -7.25 12.75 -4.92
C ALA A 278 -6.09 11.90 -4.41
N GLU A 279 -5.14 12.48 -3.69
CA GLU A 279 -3.87 11.82 -3.36
C GLU A 279 -3.54 11.93 -1.87
N ILE A 280 -3.08 10.82 -1.29
CA ILE A 280 -2.48 10.79 0.04
C ILE A 280 -1.13 10.09 -0.03
N SER A 281 -0.24 10.41 0.92
CA SER A 281 1.07 9.77 1.05
C SER A 281 1.18 9.10 2.41
N ILE A 282 1.52 7.83 2.40
CA ILE A 282 1.67 7.00 3.58
C ILE A 282 3.17 6.77 3.81
N PRO A 283 3.74 7.32 4.89
CA PRO A 283 5.14 7.12 5.23
C PRO A 283 5.35 5.78 5.92
N PHE A 284 6.35 5.06 5.44
CA PHE A 284 6.78 3.76 5.92
C PHE A 284 8.25 3.79 6.34
N LEU A 285 8.56 3.01 7.37
CA LEU A 285 9.92 2.71 7.77
C LEU A 285 10.10 1.20 7.95
N ALA A 286 11.27 0.71 7.51
CA ALA A 286 11.72 -0.64 7.84
C ALA A 286 11.98 -0.74 9.34
N THR A 287 11.56 -1.86 9.92
CA THR A 287 11.76 -2.15 11.34
C THR A 287 13.22 -2.50 11.55
N ARG A 288 13.87 -1.86 12.52
CA ARG A 288 15.28 -2.13 12.84
C ARG A 288 15.35 -3.15 13.96
N ASP A 289 15.36 -4.43 13.60
CA ASP A 289 15.39 -5.51 14.61
C ASP A 289 16.80 -6.00 14.95
N LEU A 290 17.81 -5.53 14.21
CA LEU A 290 19.23 -5.86 14.37
C LEU A 290 19.55 -7.34 14.14
N VAL A 291 18.66 -8.09 13.49
CA VAL A 291 18.84 -9.50 13.16
C VAL A 291 19.16 -9.63 11.68
N ARG A 292 20.23 -10.36 11.37
CA ARG A 292 20.62 -10.62 9.98
C ARG A 292 19.75 -11.73 9.37
N GLU A 293 18.54 -11.39 8.94
CA GLU A 293 17.57 -12.32 8.35
C GLU A 293 17.69 -12.39 6.80
N GLY A 294 18.47 -11.50 6.19
CA GLY A 294 18.58 -11.37 4.74
C GLY A 294 17.37 -10.64 4.12
N ARG A 295 17.26 -10.66 2.79
CA ARG A 295 16.17 -9.98 2.08
C ARG A 295 14.84 -10.70 2.33
N THR A 296 13.86 -9.97 2.84
CA THR A 296 12.53 -10.48 3.14
C THR A 296 11.49 -9.89 2.19
N ARG A 297 10.33 -10.55 2.11
CA ARG A 297 9.22 -10.14 1.24
C ARG A 297 7.92 -10.18 2.02
N SER A 298 7.19 -9.09 1.94
CA SER A 298 5.90 -8.89 2.60
C SER A 298 4.86 -8.42 1.58
N LEU A 299 3.59 -8.44 1.97
CA LEU A 299 2.51 -7.96 1.11
C LEU A 299 1.62 -7.00 1.90
N LEU A 300 1.54 -5.75 1.44
CA LEU A 300 0.59 -4.78 1.95
C LEU A 300 -0.79 -5.06 1.35
N THR A 301 -1.76 -5.18 2.22
CA THR A 301 -3.16 -5.41 1.89
C THR A 301 -4.03 -4.34 2.51
N PHE A 302 -5.17 -4.11 1.89
CA PHE A 302 -6.17 -3.15 2.34
C PHE A 302 -7.47 -3.91 2.54
N ASP A 303 -8.23 -3.53 3.56
CA ASP A 303 -9.59 -4.03 3.71
C ASP A 303 -10.53 -3.40 2.66
N GLN A 304 -11.72 -3.99 2.52
CA GLN A 304 -12.74 -3.45 1.64
C GLN A 304 -13.20 -2.08 2.15
N LEU A 305 -13.32 -1.14 1.22
CA LEU A 305 -13.85 0.18 1.54
C LEU A 305 -15.33 0.09 1.87
N LEU A 306 -15.70 0.58 3.06
CA LEU A 306 -17.07 0.69 3.54
C LEU A 306 -17.38 2.16 3.85
N PRO A 307 -17.85 2.94 2.86
CA PRO A 307 -18.20 4.34 3.06
C PRO A 307 -19.26 4.51 4.16
N VAL A 308 -18.98 5.38 5.14
CA VAL A 308 -19.87 5.59 6.30
C VAL A 308 -20.95 6.63 6.01
N ASP A 309 -20.63 7.64 5.18
CA ASP A 309 -21.46 8.84 5.01
C ASP A 309 -22.62 8.69 4.01
N GLY A 310 -22.73 7.55 3.31
CA GLY A 310 -23.82 7.27 2.36
C GLY A 310 -23.87 8.23 1.15
N GLY A 311 -24.75 7.91 0.19
CA GLY A 311 -24.95 8.68 -1.04
C GLY A 311 -24.38 8.02 -2.30
N ASP A 312 -25.01 8.27 -3.45
CA ASP A 312 -24.76 7.54 -4.70
C ASP A 312 -23.30 7.60 -5.17
N TYR A 313 -22.64 8.76 -5.03
CA TYR A 313 -21.28 8.99 -5.50
C TYR A 313 -20.21 8.37 -4.60
N ILE A 314 -20.31 8.46 -3.26
CA ILE A 314 -19.33 7.79 -2.39
C ILE A 314 -19.54 6.27 -2.38
N ASN A 315 -20.77 5.82 -2.59
CA ASN A 315 -21.12 4.40 -2.64
C ASN A 315 -20.55 3.65 -3.85
N ILE A 316 -20.02 4.35 -4.87
CA ILE A 316 -19.32 3.70 -5.98
C ILE A 316 -18.06 2.95 -5.49
N PHE A 317 -17.48 3.38 -4.36
CA PHE A 317 -16.32 2.75 -3.72
C PHE A 317 -16.69 1.57 -2.82
N ASN A 318 -17.97 1.33 -2.54
CA ASN A 318 -18.40 0.30 -1.60
C ASN A 318 -17.96 -1.11 -2.06
N GLY A 319 -17.28 -1.83 -1.18
CA GLY A 319 -16.74 -3.17 -1.46
C GLY A 319 -15.48 -3.18 -2.34
N LEU A 320 -14.96 -2.01 -2.73
CA LEU A 320 -13.70 -1.92 -3.47
C LEU A 320 -12.53 -2.30 -2.56
N THR A 321 -11.63 -3.14 -3.04
CA THR A 321 -10.34 -3.38 -2.39
C THR A 321 -9.23 -2.66 -3.18
N PRO A 322 -8.49 -1.73 -2.55
CA PRO A 322 -7.32 -1.11 -3.17
C PRO A 322 -6.28 -2.15 -3.64
N PRO A 323 -5.43 -1.80 -4.63
CA PRO A 323 -4.38 -2.70 -5.10
C PRO A 323 -3.42 -3.12 -3.98
N LYS A 324 -3.07 -4.41 -3.96
CA LYS A 324 -2.05 -4.95 -3.05
C LYS A 324 -0.66 -4.49 -3.50
N VAL A 325 0.22 -4.20 -2.54
CA VAL A 325 1.58 -3.72 -2.84
C VAL A 325 2.60 -4.70 -2.30
N PRO A 326 3.42 -5.33 -3.14
CA PRO A 326 4.57 -6.10 -2.69
C PRO A 326 5.57 -5.19 -1.98
N ILE A 327 6.09 -5.65 -0.86
CA ILE A 327 7.11 -4.96 -0.09
C ILE A 327 8.34 -5.85 -0.04
N VAL A 328 9.50 -5.26 -0.27
CA VAL A 328 10.80 -5.91 -0.11
C VAL A 328 11.57 -5.14 0.93
N VAL A 329 11.97 -5.81 2.01
CA VAL A 329 12.83 -5.23 3.04
C VAL A 329 14.24 -5.80 2.89
N ASP A 330 15.21 -4.90 2.72
CA ASP A 330 16.62 -5.23 2.65
C ASP A 330 17.28 -5.05 4.02
N ASP A 331 17.69 -6.17 4.60
CA ASP A 331 18.50 -6.26 5.82
C ASP A 331 19.78 -5.44 5.68
N SER A 332 20.12 -4.70 6.74
CA SER A 332 21.27 -3.82 6.79
C SER A 332 22.32 -4.30 7.78
N ARG A 333 23.59 -4.00 7.49
CA ARG A 333 24.69 -4.36 8.39
C ARG A 333 24.51 -3.65 9.73
N THR A 334 24.51 -4.43 10.81
CA THR A 334 24.57 -3.90 12.18
C THR A 334 26.00 -3.78 12.65
N PHE A 335 26.28 -2.75 13.44
CA PHE A 335 27.61 -2.47 13.96
C PHE A 335 27.63 -2.74 15.45
N THR A 336 28.53 -3.62 15.91
CA THR A 336 28.66 -3.95 17.33
C THR A 336 30.07 -3.65 17.83
N CYS A 337 30.15 -2.80 18.85
CA CYS A 337 31.37 -2.48 19.59
C CYS A 337 31.34 -3.12 20.97
N LEU A 338 32.42 -3.78 21.38
CA LEU A 338 32.52 -4.46 22.68
C LEU A 338 33.63 -3.87 23.53
N ILE A 339 33.31 -3.45 24.76
CA ILE A 339 34.26 -2.95 25.76
C ILE A 339 34.23 -3.89 26.96
N HIS A 340 35.30 -4.64 27.21
CA HIS A 340 35.27 -5.79 28.15
C HIS A 340 35.40 -5.40 29.64
N GLY A 341 35.69 -4.13 29.91
CA GLY A 341 35.85 -3.56 31.25
C GLY A 341 37.28 -3.57 31.77
N ASP A 342 38.18 -4.31 31.14
CA ASP A 342 39.60 -4.44 31.41
C ASP A 342 40.40 -4.31 30.12
N PRO A 343 41.24 -3.28 29.99
CA PRO A 343 41.14 -2.09 29.11
C PRO A 343 40.81 -2.30 27.61
N HIS A 344 40.25 -3.45 27.24
CA HIS A 344 40.15 -3.97 25.88
C HIS A 344 38.84 -3.55 25.21
N ILE A 345 38.97 -3.00 24.02
CA ILE A 345 37.88 -2.59 23.14
C ILE A 345 38.04 -3.33 21.82
N ASN A 346 36.97 -4.01 21.39
CA ASN A 346 36.84 -4.54 20.05
C ASN A 346 35.99 -3.56 19.24
N GLN A 347 36.63 -2.95 18.26
CA GLN A 347 36.01 -1.98 17.35
C GLN A 347 35.09 -2.68 16.34
N VAL A 348 34.22 -1.90 15.70
CA VAL A 348 33.18 -2.39 14.81
C VAL A 348 33.75 -3.12 13.58
N ASP A 349 34.76 -2.55 12.91
CA ASP A 349 35.34 -3.13 11.68
C ASP A 349 36.39 -4.23 11.96
N ASN A 350 36.53 -4.60 13.24
CA ASN A 350 37.06 -5.84 13.78
C ASN A 350 38.37 -6.36 13.14
N THR A 351 39.43 -5.57 13.22
CA THR A 351 40.78 -6.02 12.86
C THR A 351 41.79 -5.92 13.99
N HIS A 352 41.63 -5.00 14.95
CA HIS A 352 42.56 -4.85 16.08
C HIS A 352 41.85 -4.56 17.41
N ARG A 353 42.46 -5.05 18.50
CA ARG A 353 42.05 -4.74 19.87
C ARG A 353 42.68 -3.42 20.30
N VAL A 354 41.86 -2.49 20.77
CA VAL A 354 42.33 -1.23 21.35
C VAL A 354 42.44 -1.39 22.86
N ASP A 355 43.59 -1.00 23.42
CA ASP A 355 43.87 -1.03 24.85
C ASP A 355 43.90 0.40 25.41
N LEU A 356 42.84 0.79 26.10
CA LEU A 356 42.71 2.11 26.74
C LEU A 356 43.28 2.07 28.16
N TYR A 357 44.51 2.55 28.36
CA TYR A 357 45.15 2.57 29.70
C TYR A 357 44.92 3.86 30.49
N GLY A 358 44.50 4.94 29.83
CA GLY A 358 44.32 6.24 30.45
C GLY A 358 43.08 6.26 31.36
N VAL A 359 43.20 6.85 32.55
CA VAL A 359 42.09 7.09 33.48
C VAL A 359 41.40 8.41 33.12
N GLY A 360 40.09 8.41 32.94
CA GLY A 360 39.32 9.59 32.56
C GLY A 360 38.00 9.24 31.86
N THR A 361 37.33 10.27 31.35
CA THR A 361 36.12 10.14 30.53
C THR A 361 36.49 10.28 29.06
N TYR A 362 35.99 9.37 28.21
CA TYR A 362 36.28 9.33 26.78
C TYR A 362 35.01 9.10 25.97
N THR A 363 34.97 9.65 24.77
CA THR A 363 33.93 9.34 23.78
C THR A 363 34.13 7.91 23.28
N ALA A 364 33.25 6.99 23.69
CA ALA A 364 33.26 5.63 23.18
C ALA A 364 32.71 5.59 21.76
N TYR A 365 31.61 6.31 21.52
CA TYR A 365 30.95 6.39 20.23
C TYR A 365 30.27 7.75 20.10
N LYS A 366 30.34 8.37 18.93
CA LYS A 366 29.54 9.54 18.58
C LYS A 366 29.13 9.42 17.12
N SER A 367 27.85 9.61 16.83
CA SER A 367 27.38 9.70 15.46
C SER A 367 27.55 11.12 14.92
N THR A 368 27.93 11.25 13.66
CA THR A 368 27.97 12.51 12.91
C THR A 368 26.70 12.74 12.10
N SER A 369 25.85 11.71 11.93
CA SER A 369 24.60 11.79 11.16
C SER A 369 23.36 12.09 12.02
N ARG A 370 23.45 11.90 13.34
CA ARG A 370 22.35 12.16 14.29
C ARG A 370 22.89 12.53 15.68
N GLU A 371 22.05 13.14 16.52
CA GLU A 371 22.37 13.47 17.90
C GLU A 371 22.49 12.22 18.78
N PHE A 372 23.61 11.51 18.67
CA PHE A 372 23.86 10.27 19.39
C PHE A 372 25.29 10.18 19.90
N GLN A 373 25.46 9.94 21.21
CA GLN A 373 26.77 9.89 21.86
C GLN A 373 26.78 8.92 23.03
N VAL A 374 27.86 8.15 23.15
CA VAL A 374 28.15 7.25 24.26
C VAL A 374 29.49 7.63 24.86
N GLU A 375 29.52 7.90 26.15
CA GLU A 375 30.77 8.16 26.88
C GLU A 375 31.05 7.06 27.88
N VAL A 376 32.32 6.72 28.05
CA VAL A 376 32.79 5.79 29.08
C VAL A 376 33.68 6.51 30.07
N ARG A 377 33.48 6.24 31.35
CA ARG A 377 34.32 6.72 32.44
C ARG A 377 35.14 5.56 32.97
N THR A 378 36.44 5.81 33.13
CA THR A 378 37.40 4.81 33.57
C THR A 378 38.07 5.20 34.89
N TRP A 379 38.45 4.21 35.68
CA TRP A 379 39.18 4.36 36.95
C TRP A 379 40.40 3.42 37.00
N PRO A 380 41.34 3.58 37.95
CA PRO A 380 42.47 2.65 38.09
C PRO A 380 42.00 1.23 38.45
N CYS A 381 42.42 0.22 37.68
CA CYS A 381 42.21 -1.19 38.05
C CYS A 381 43.14 -1.61 39.21
N THR A 382 42.73 -2.60 40.01
CA THR A 382 43.49 -3.15 41.15
C THR A 382 44.76 -3.90 40.81
N SER A 383 45.04 -4.18 39.53
CA SER A 383 46.28 -4.82 39.08
C SER A 383 46.87 -4.13 37.85
N ILE A 384 48.10 -3.61 38.01
CA ILE A 384 49.05 -3.07 37.00
C ILE A 384 48.49 -1.97 36.07
N ARG A 385 48.93 -0.70 36.26
CA ARG A 385 48.88 0.45 35.30
C ARG A 385 47.80 0.41 34.19
N ALA A 386 46.58 -0.02 34.52
CA ALA A 386 45.49 -0.24 33.58
C ALA A 386 44.25 0.50 34.09
N SER A 387 43.42 0.93 33.16
CA SER A 387 42.14 1.54 33.49
C SER A 387 41.00 0.58 33.22
N CYS A 388 40.00 0.63 34.10
CA CYS A 388 38.82 -0.20 34.10
C CYS A 388 37.62 0.70 33.87
N VAL A 389 36.66 0.27 33.05
CA VAL A 389 35.43 1.06 32.87
C VAL A 389 34.59 0.96 34.14
N CYS A 390 34.18 2.09 34.69
CA CYS A 390 33.36 2.18 35.89
C CYS A 390 32.03 2.90 35.66
N GLY A 391 31.83 3.53 34.50
CA GLY A 391 30.58 4.18 34.16
C GLY A 391 30.38 4.30 32.66
N VAL A 392 29.12 4.39 32.23
CA VAL A 392 28.74 4.68 30.85
C VAL A 392 27.56 5.65 30.83
N THR A 393 27.59 6.60 29.90
CA THR A 393 26.42 7.42 29.55
C THR A 393 26.05 7.18 28.10
N VAL A 394 24.76 7.30 27.81
CA VAL A 394 24.24 7.28 26.45
C VAL A 394 23.26 8.43 26.29
N ARG A 395 23.42 9.16 25.18
CA ARG A 395 22.55 10.24 24.74
C ARG A 395 22.00 9.93 23.36
N GLU A 396 20.69 10.05 23.20
CA GLU A 396 20.00 10.05 21.90
C GLU A 396 18.98 11.20 21.88
N GLY A 397 19.25 12.23 21.07
CA GLY A 397 18.50 13.48 21.12
C GLY A 397 18.50 14.08 22.53
N ASN A 398 17.31 14.08 23.14
CA ASN A 398 17.07 14.58 24.49
C ASN A 398 17.09 13.48 25.58
N ASP A 399 17.11 12.20 25.20
CA ASP A 399 17.24 11.09 26.15
C ASP A 399 18.69 10.99 26.61
N VAL A 400 18.93 11.14 27.92
CA VAL A 400 20.26 10.97 28.52
C VAL A 400 20.16 9.99 29.68
N ILE A 401 20.84 8.85 29.54
CA ILE A 401 20.84 7.76 30.52
C ILE A 401 22.26 7.53 31.00
N ARG A 402 22.45 7.48 32.32
CA ARG A 402 23.74 7.27 32.97
C ARG A 402 23.69 5.97 33.78
N ILE A 403 24.71 5.13 33.63
CA ILE A 403 24.90 3.89 34.38
C ILE A 403 26.27 3.99 35.05
N ASN A 404 26.29 4.28 36.36
CA ASN A 404 27.51 4.64 37.09
C ASN A 404 27.77 3.68 38.26
N GLN A 405 29.02 3.19 38.37
CA GLN A 405 29.57 2.49 39.53
C GLN A 405 30.96 3.02 39.93
N CYS A 406 31.38 4.19 39.45
CA CYS A 406 32.70 4.79 39.74
C CYS A 406 32.85 5.24 41.19
N ASP A 407 31.75 5.56 41.87
CA ASP A 407 31.75 6.09 43.24
C ASP A 407 31.71 4.99 44.31
N GLN A 408 31.83 3.72 43.90
CA GLN A 408 31.77 2.57 44.78
C GLN A 408 33.17 2.15 45.26
N SER A 409 33.31 1.84 46.55
CA SER A 409 34.55 1.28 47.10
C SER A 409 34.90 -0.04 46.40
N GLN A 410 36.14 -0.17 45.91
CA GLN A 410 36.67 -1.41 45.29
C GLN A 410 36.51 -2.65 46.19
N ASN A 411 36.31 -2.45 47.51
CA ASN A 411 36.18 -3.50 48.51
C ASN A 411 34.72 -3.85 48.89
N ASN A 412 33.69 -3.21 48.29
CA ASN A 412 32.29 -3.53 48.57
C ASN A 412 31.53 -4.02 47.31
N PRO A 413 31.60 -5.33 46.99
CA PRO A 413 31.34 -5.87 45.65
C PRO A 413 29.86 -6.15 45.33
N HIS A 414 28.90 -5.55 46.04
CA HIS A 414 27.50 -5.99 46.04
C HIS A 414 26.46 -4.97 45.54
N ILE A 415 26.86 -3.79 45.06
CA ILE A 415 25.89 -2.77 44.66
C ILE A 415 25.76 -2.77 43.13
N SER A 416 24.55 -3.03 42.62
CA SER A 416 24.23 -2.84 41.20
C SER A 416 24.58 -1.41 40.78
N PRO A 417 25.03 -1.15 39.53
CA PRO A 417 25.33 0.19 39.09
C PRO A 417 24.08 1.08 39.20
N VAL A 418 24.28 2.33 39.60
CA VAL A 418 23.21 3.33 39.71
C VAL A 418 22.80 3.74 38.31
N VAL A 419 21.51 3.66 38.01
CA VAL A 419 20.93 4.14 36.75
C VAL A 419 20.22 5.45 37.04
N SER A 420 20.61 6.51 36.35
CA SER A 420 19.93 7.80 36.41
C SER A 420 19.53 8.24 35.01
N VAL A 421 18.32 8.78 34.89
CA VAL A 421 17.80 9.34 33.65
C VAL A 421 17.67 10.85 33.85
N ALA A 422 18.18 11.64 32.91
CA ALA A 422 18.26 13.08 33.09
C ALA A 422 16.98 13.84 32.68
N ASN A 423 16.24 13.30 31.70
CA ASN A 423 15.01 13.87 31.15
C ASN A 423 13.94 12.78 31.05
N GLN A 424 12.68 13.16 30.77
CA GLN A 424 11.66 12.18 30.40
C GLN A 424 12.08 11.44 29.12
N LEU A 425 12.01 10.10 29.15
CA LEU A 425 12.39 9.27 28.01
C LEU A 425 11.36 9.38 26.89
N HIS A 426 11.85 9.46 25.65
CA HIS A 426 10.99 9.45 24.46
C HIS A 426 10.31 8.08 24.29
N PRO A 427 9.10 8.04 23.70
CA PRO A 427 8.43 6.78 23.37
C PRO A 427 9.35 5.87 22.55
N GLY A 428 9.51 4.62 22.99
CA GLY A 428 10.41 3.63 22.38
C GLY A 428 11.78 3.48 23.06
N THR A 429 12.17 4.39 23.97
CA THR A 429 13.35 4.21 24.82
C THR A 429 13.00 3.44 26.10
N VAL A 430 13.63 2.28 26.33
CA VAL A 430 13.32 1.36 27.43
C VAL A 430 14.59 0.86 28.11
N ILE A 431 14.60 0.83 29.45
CA ILE A 431 15.67 0.26 30.26
C ILE A 431 15.20 -1.05 30.89
N LYS A 432 15.83 -2.17 30.53
CA LYS A 432 15.53 -3.50 31.07
C LYS A 432 16.60 -3.96 32.07
N ARG A 433 16.19 -4.67 33.12
CA ARG A 433 17.06 -5.28 34.15
C ARG A 433 16.83 -6.79 34.21
N SER A 434 17.91 -7.60 34.33
CA SER A 434 17.79 -9.03 34.65
C SER A 434 17.55 -9.26 36.15
N ARG A 435 16.56 -10.09 36.51
CA ARG A 435 16.12 -10.40 37.89
C ARG A 435 17.00 -11.41 38.64
N ASN A 436 17.82 -12.22 37.96
CA ASN A 436 18.47 -13.40 38.56
C ASN A 436 19.96 -13.58 38.18
N GLY A 437 20.58 -12.57 37.56
CA GLY A 437 21.97 -12.62 37.11
C GLY A 437 22.27 -13.64 36.01
N ARG A 438 21.23 -14.30 35.46
CA ARG A 438 21.29 -14.96 34.16
C ARG A 438 21.00 -13.94 33.06
N LYS A 439 21.59 -14.18 31.89
CA LYS A 439 21.53 -13.32 30.69
C LYS A 439 20.11 -12.80 30.46
N ILE A 440 19.97 -11.51 30.15
CA ILE A 440 18.86 -11.06 29.30
C ILE A 440 19.11 -11.79 27.98
N GLU A 441 18.34 -12.85 27.73
CA GLU A 441 18.40 -13.62 26.49
C GLU A 441 18.02 -12.70 25.33
N ASP A 442 19.04 -12.31 24.59
CA ASP A 442 19.01 -12.17 23.14
C ASP A 442 20.36 -12.80 22.72
N ASN A 443 20.33 -13.90 21.97
CA ASN A 443 21.50 -14.47 21.29
C ASN A 443 22.19 -13.28 20.59
N TYR A 444 23.42 -12.86 20.93
CA TYR A 444 24.72 -13.44 20.56
C TYR A 444 25.80 -12.92 21.53
N PHE A 445 26.66 -13.80 22.04
CA PHE A 445 28.02 -13.46 22.51
C PHE A 445 28.92 -14.67 22.27
N TYR A 446 29.87 -14.57 21.32
CA TYR A 446 31.00 -15.50 21.25
C TYR A 446 32.18 -14.90 22.01
N ILE A 447 32.58 -15.56 23.11
CA ILE A 447 33.87 -15.35 23.77
C ILE A 447 34.83 -16.38 23.15
N LYS A 448 35.87 -15.94 22.43
CA LYS A 448 36.92 -16.86 21.92
C LYS A 448 38.12 -16.85 22.86
N CYS A 449 38.39 -17.98 23.51
CA CYS A 449 39.52 -18.21 24.41
C CYS A 449 40.85 -18.44 23.66
N ARG A 450 41.95 -18.15 24.35
CA ARG A 450 43.35 -18.20 23.88
C ARG A 450 43.83 -19.64 23.65
N HIS A 451 44.65 -19.83 22.60
CA HIS A 451 45.36 -21.07 22.26
C HIS A 451 46.19 -21.65 23.43
N ILE A 452 45.99 -22.94 23.74
CA ILE A 452 46.95 -23.77 24.48
C ILE A 452 47.48 -24.86 23.54
N LYS A 453 48.81 -25.01 23.49
CA LYS A 453 49.52 -25.96 22.62
C LYS A 453 49.35 -27.42 23.08
N LYS A 454 49.09 -28.28 22.08
CA LYS A 454 49.33 -29.72 21.92
C LYS A 454 49.03 -30.68 23.09
N GLY A 455 48.02 -31.51 22.86
CA GLY A 455 48.09 -32.94 23.19
C GLY A 455 47.04 -33.49 24.16
N LYS A 456 45.76 -33.52 23.74
CA LYS A 456 44.76 -34.59 23.98
C LYS A 456 43.37 -34.07 23.57
N LEU A 457 42.66 -34.83 22.71
CA LEU A 457 41.25 -34.58 22.39
C LEU A 457 40.42 -34.70 23.67
N ASN A 458 39.65 -33.67 24.02
CA ASN A 458 38.54 -33.75 24.97
C ASN A 458 37.41 -32.78 24.58
N LYS A 459 36.18 -33.19 24.91
CA LYS A 459 34.86 -32.60 24.62
C LYS A 459 34.79 -31.06 24.79
N PRO A 460 33.86 -30.36 24.09
CA PRO A 460 33.68 -28.91 24.23
C PRO A 460 33.16 -28.58 25.64
N GLY A 461 34.08 -28.30 26.55
CA GLY A 461 33.80 -27.74 27.88
C GLY A 461 34.04 -26.24 27.85
N VAL A 462 33.01 -25.47 28.17
CA VAL A 462 33.16 -24.08 28.60
C VAL A 462 33.90 -24.11 29.93
N ASP A 463 35.09 -23.53 29.98
CA ASP A 463 35.87 -23.43 31.21
C ASP A 463 35.17 -22.41 32.13
N TYR A 464 34.36 -22.91 33.06
CA TYR A 464 33.79 -22.12 34.14
C TYR A 464 34.91 -21.82 35.13
N ALA A 465 35.55 -20.66 35.01
CA ALA A 465 36.17 -20.06 36.18
C ALA A 465 35.06 -19.87 37.22
N ASN A 466 35.16 -20.58 38.35
CA ASN A 466 34.24 -20.52 39.49
C ASN A 466 34.13 -19.08 40.02
N PHE A 467 33.27 -18.27 39.42
CA PHE A 467 32.80 -17.01 39.99
C PHE A 467 31.42 -17.26 40.62
N ASN A 468 31.43 -17.61 41.90
CA ASN A 468 30.24 -17.84 42.73
C ASN A 468 29.46 -16.53 43.04
N ARG A 469 29.36 -15.55 42.12
CA ARG A 469 28.68 -14.25 42.37
C ARG A 469 27.77 -13.83 41.21
N PRO A 470 26.54 -13.34 41.48
CA PRO A 470 25.58 -12.97 40.44
C PRO A 470 25.97 -11.65 39.77
N LEU A 471 26.27 -11.70 38.46
CA LEU A 471 26.46 -10.50 37.62
C LEU A 471 25.12 -9.81 37.40
N THR A 472 25.06 -8.48 37.49
CA THR A 472 23.84 -7.74 37.15
C THR A 472 23.96 -7.14 35.76
N SER A 473 22.99 -7.43 34.87
CA SER A 473 22.96 -6.88 33.52
C SER A 473 21.81 -5.90 33.33
N LYS A 474 22.12 -4.76 32.69
CA LYS A 474 21.16 -3.77 32.22
C LYS A 474 21.20 -3.74 30.69
N LYS A 475 20.05 -3.55 30.04
CA LYS A 475 19.96 -3.34 28.59
C LYS A 475 19.14 -2.08 28.35
N VAL A 476 19.75 -1.09 27.70
CA VAL A 476 19.08 0.11 27.21
C VAL A 476 18.72 -0.11 25.74
N LEU A 477 17.47 0.14 25.42
CA LEU A 477 16.90 0.14 24.09
C LEU A 477 16.53 1.59 23.80
N LEU A 478 17.06 2.20 22.75
CA LEU A 478 16.81 3.59 22.36
C LEU A 478 15.82 3.70 21.18
N SER A 479 15.18 4.85 20.93
CA SER A 479 14.19 4.97 19.86
C SER A 479 14.76 4.67 18.45
N SER A 480 16.04 4.96 18.18
CA SER A 480 16.68 4.70 16.89
C SER A 480 16.85 3.23 16.49
N GLY A 481 16.62 2.29 17.41
CA GLY A 481 16.99 0.88 17.28
C GLY A 481 18.31 0.53 17.98
N SER A 482 19.16 1.51 18.28
CA SER A 482 20.45 1.31 18.97
C SER A 482 20.29 0.63 20.34
N THR A 483 21.18 -0.28 20.70
CA THR A 483 21.13 -0.97 22.00
C THR A 483 22.44 -0.86 22.76
N LEU A 484 22.33 -0.66 24.08
CA LEU A 484 23.47 -0.65 24.99
C LEU A 484 23.26 -1.71 26.06
N LYS A 485 24.06 -2.77 26.03
CA LYS A 485 24.07 -3.81 27.06
C LYS A 485 25.22 -3.56 28.01
N VAL A 486 24.92 -3.44 29.30
CA VAL A 486 25.89 -3.20 30.36
C VAL A 486 25.87 -4.38 31.32
N VAL A 487 27.01 -5.02 31.51
CA VAL A 487 27.21 -6.10 32.47
C VAL A 487 28.10 -5.57 33.58
N SER A 488 27.54 -5.47 34.79
CA SER A 488 28.29 -5.06 35.97
C SER A 488 29.04 -6.25 36.56
N LYS A 489 30.36 -6.10 36.64
CA LYS A 489 31.28 -6.95 37.40
C LYS A 489 31.68 -6.19 38.68
N PRO A 490 32.15 -6.90 39.72
CA PRO A 490 32.55 -6.27 40.99
C PRO A 490 33.58 -5.12 40.88
N SER A 491 34.42 -5.12 39.84
CA SER A 491 35.51 -4.17 39.67
C SER A 491 35.41 -3.29 38.41
N ASN A 492 34.49 -3.60 37.49
CA ASN A 492 34.33 -2.88 36.23
C ASN A 492 33.00 -3.17 35.53
N LEU A 493 32.69 -2.39 34.49
CA LEU A 493 31.57 -2.60 33.58
C LEU A 493 32.08 -3.17 32.26
N ALA A 494 31.41 -4.19 31.75
CA ALA A 494 31.51 -4.57 30.35
C ALA A 494 30.33 -4.01 29.57
N ILE A 495 30.58 -3.47 28.37
CA ILE A 495 29.61 -2.77 27.55
C ILE A 495 29.60 -3.40 26.16
N ALA A 496 28.41 -3.62 25.61
CA ALA A 496 28.20 -3.89 24.21
C ALA A 496 27.26 -2.83 23.64
N LEU A 497 27.76 -2.05 22.69
CA LEU A 497 26.98 -1.08 21.93
C LEU A 497 26.69 -1.67 20.56
N THR A 498 25.41 -1.75 20.19
CA THR A 498 25.00 -2.13 18.83
C THR A 498 24.21 -0.98 18.21
N THR A 499 24.63 -0.52 17.04
CA THR A 499 23.97 0.54 16.26
C THR A 499 23.42 0.01 14.93
N PRO A 500 22.32 0.59 14.42
CA PRO A 500 21.73 0.21 13.14
C PRO A 500 22.60 0.66 11.95
N GLY A 501 22.31 0.10 10.77
CA GLY A 501 23.05 0.41 9.54
C GLY A 501 22.97 1.86 9.07
N THR A 502 22.04 2.67 9.57
CA THR A 502 22.01 4.13 9.32
C THR A 502 23.25 4.85 9.81
N ASP A 503 23.99 4.25 10.75
CA ASP A 503 25.22 4.80 11.27
C ASP A 503 26.46 4.42 10.42
N GLN A 504 26.27 3.73 9.28
CA GLN A 504 27.36 3.35 8.36
C GLN A 504 28.16 4.58 7.95
N ALA A 505 29.48 4.52 8.17
CA ALA A 505 30.42 5.62 7.90
C ALA A 505 30.10 6.94 8.63
N SER A 506 29.29 6.94 9.69
CA SER A 506 28.98 8.13 10.49
C SER A 506 29.43 8.05 11.94
N ALA A 507 30.13 6.98 12.34
CA ALA A 507 30.66 6.83 13.68
C ALA A 507 32.05 7.46 13.83
N VAL A 508 32.32 8.01 15.02
CA VAL A 508 33.65 8.35 15.51
C VAL A 508 33.79 7.96 16.98
N GLY A 509 35.01 7.89 17.50
CA GLY A 509 35.31 7.54 18.88
C GLY A 509 36.08 6.22 19.00
N LEU A 510 36.18 5.71 20.24
CA LEU A 510 36.94 4.49 20.52
C LEU A 510 36.40 3.24 19.80
N CYS A 511 35.14 3.25 19.37
CA CYS A 511 34.48 2.12 18.73
C CYS A 511 34.74 1.95 17.23
N GLY A 512 35.39 2.90 16.55
CA GLY A 512 35.64 2.82 15.10
C GLY A 512 34.81 3.78 14.26
N THR A 513 35.08 3.79 12.94
CA THR A 513 34.40 4.66 11.95
C THR A 513 33.26 3.99 11.19
N THR A 514 33.02 2.68 11.39
CA THR A 514 31.92 1.91 10.77
C THR A 514 31.89 1.97 9.24
N ASP A 515 33.00 2.32 8.58
CA ASP A 515 33.14 2.47 7.13
C ASP A 515 33.84 1.28 6.48
N GLY A 516 34.28 0.30 7.27
CA GLY A 516 35.07 -0.84 6.79
C GLY A 516 36.54 -0.51 6.54
N VAL A 517 36.98 0.71 6.84
CA VAL A 517 38.36 1.15 6.70
C VAL A 517 39.02 1.12 8.07
N THR A 518 40.02 0.27 8.24
CA THR A 518 40.59 0.00 9.57
C THR A 518 41.69 0.96 9.97
N THR A 519 42.21 1.74 9.01
CA THR A 519 43.33 2.66 9.23
C THR A 519 42.91 3.98 9.89
N ASN A 520 41.63 4.32 9.86
CA ASN A 520 41.02 5.51 10.44
C ASN A 520 40.04 5.19 11.58
N ASP A 521 39.93 3.94 12.02
CA ASP A 521 39.03 3.54 13.11
C ASP A 521 39.27 4.31 14.42
N LEU A 522 40.50 4.78 14.65
CA LEU A 522 40.83 5.66 15.78
C LEU A 522 40.66 7.13 15.42
N THR A 523 39.47 7.50 14.95
CA THR A 523 39.08 8.90 14.74
C THR A 523 38.42 9.46 16.00
N ALA A 524 38.97 10.51 16.58
CA ALA A 524 38.43 11.19 17.75
C ALA A 524 37.20 12.05 17.39
N ALA A 525 36.49 12.52 18.41
CA ALA A 525 35.24 13.27 18.24
C ALA A 525 35.40 14.66 17.57
N ASP A 526 36.63 15.17 17.49
CA ASP A 526 37.01 16.40 16.80
C ASP A 526 37.49 16.16 15.35
N GLY A 527 37.45 14.91 14.89
CA GLY A 527 37.89 14.50 13.56
C GLY A 527 39.38 14.20 13.44
N THR A 528 40.16 14.30 14.51
CA THR A 528 41.58 13.93 14.49
C THR A 528 41.73 12.41 14.41
N VAL A 529 42.60 11.94 13.51
CA VAL A 529 42.87 10.50 13.31
C VAL A 529 44.17 10.15 14.01
N ASP A 530 44.13 9.20 14.94
CA ASP A 530 45.32 8.69 15.61
C ASP A 530 46.19 7.85 14.65
N LEU A 531 47.44 7.57 15.03
CA LEU A 531 48.35 6.80 14.18
C LEU A 531 47.76 5.41 13.85
N PRO A 532 47.88 4.95 12.59
CA PRO A 532 47.31 3.69 12.17
C PRO A 532 47.91 2.54 12.97
N CYS A 533 47.04 1.69 13.51
CA CYS A 533 47.40 0.44 14.13
C CYS A 533 48.27 -0.41 13.20
N SER A 534 49.49 -0.76 13.62
CA SER A 534 50.33 -1.66 12.82
C SER A 534 49.62 -3.02 12.65
N PRO A 535 49.52 -3.56 11.43
CA PRO A 535 48.87 -4.85 11.18
C PRO A 535 49.60 -6.04 11.85
N HIS A 536 50.76 -5.82 12.46
CA HIS A 536 51.57 -6.85 13.12
C HIS A 536 51.64 -6.69 14.65
N SER A 537 51.03 -5.65 15.23
CA SER A 537 50.96 -5.47 16.68
C SER A 537 49.72 -6.14 17.27
N ARG A 538 49.86 -6.77 18.45
CA ARG A 538 48.75 -7.44 19.16
C ARG A 538 47.78 -6.47 19.87
N GLY A 539 47.96 -5.16 19.72
CA GLY A 539 47.10 -4.16 20.35
C GLY A 539 47.45 -2.73 19.91
N CYS A 540 46.42 -1.90 19.84
CA CYS A 540 46.53 -0.47 19.56
C CYS A 540 46.38 0.35 20.83
N ARG A 541 47.10 1.45 20.93
CA ARG A 541 47.03 2.37 22.07
C ARG A 541 46.64 3.75 21.55
N PRO A 542 45.48 4.28 21.95
CA PRO A 542 45.12 5.66 21.63
C PRO A 542 46.13 6.61 22.31
N VAL A 543 46.75 7.48 21.53
CA VAL A 543 47.71 8.51 21.98
C VAL A 543 47.08 9.89 21.89
N ALA A 544 46.31 10.17 20.83
CA ALA A 544 45.71 11.47 20.55
C ALA A 544 44.28 11.65 21.11
N PHE A 545 43.70 10.60 21.70
CA PHE A 545 42.34 10.65 22.26
C PHE A 545 42.28 11.53 23.51
N THR A 546 41.80 12.76 23.33
CA THR A 546 41.65 13.73 24.40
C THR A 546 40.56 13.33 25.38
N ARG A 547 40.86 13.46 26.68
CA ARG A 547 39.88 13.25 27.75
C ARG A 547 38.81 14.33 27.69
N ILE A 548 37.55 13.93 27.82
CA ILE A 548 36.45 14.89 27.98
C ILE A 548 36.64 15.58 29.35
N SER A 549 36.62 16.91 29.35
CA SER A 549 36.69 17.67 30.62
C SER A 549 35.45 17.37 31.46
N SER A 550 35.59 17.35 32.79
CA SER A 550 34.47 17.04 33.68
C SER A 550 33.24 17.94 33.45
N ARG A 551 33.45 19.22 33.06
CA ARG A 551 32.37 20.18 32.80
C ARG A 551 31.54 19.87 31.53
N HIS A 552 32.15 19.21 30.55
CA HIS A 552 31.52 18.86 29.28
C HIS A 552 31.07 17.40 29.19
N SER A 553 31.32 16.61 30.24
CA SER A 553 31.00 15.19 30.31
C SER A 553 29.52 14.99 30.65
N LEU A 554 28.85 14.11 29.90
CA LEU A 554 27.43 13.76 30.09
C LEU A 554 27.13 13.13 31.45
N PHE A 555 28.15 12.72 32.21
CA PHE A 555 27.99 12.28 33.60
C PHE A 555 27.70 13.44 34.58
N GLU A 556 28.21 14.64 34.30
CA GLU A 556 28.10 15.79 35.21
C GLU A 556 27.06 16.80 34.73
N SER A 557 26.97 17.02 33.41
CA SER A 557 26.05 17.99 32.80
C SER A 557 25.11 17.32 31.80
N VAL A 558 23.94 17.92 31.62
CA VAL A 558 22.95 17.53 30.62
C VAL A 558 22.94 18.63 29.57
N PRO A 559 23.13 18.30 28.28
CA PRO A 559 23.06 19.29 27.21
C PRO A 559 21.68 19.97 27.15
N ALA A 560 21.61 21.17 26.58
CA ALA A 560 20.35 21.86 26.35
C ALA A 560 19.41 21.00 25.49
N ILE A 561 18.10 21.09 25.77
CA ILE A 561 17.05 20.40 25.00
C ILE A 561 17.13 20.90 23.55
N VAL A 562 17.23 19.95 22.62
CA VAL A 562 17.23 20.21 21.18
C VAL A 562 15.81 20.08 20.66
N THR A 563 15.32 21.07 19.92
CA THR A 563 14.06 20.97 19.16
C THR A 563 14.30 20.07 17.96
N LEU A 564 13.73 18.86 17.98
CA LEU A 564 13.86 17.91 16.88
C LEU A 564 12.85 18.24 15.76
N PRO A 565 13.14 17.88 14.49
CA PRO A 565 12.18 18.01 13.40
C PRO A 565 10.90 17.21 13.71
N PRO A 566 9.72 17.64 13.23
CA PRO A 566 8.46 16.95 13.47
C PRO A 566 8.40 15.51 12.91
N GLU A 567 9.29 15.14 11.98
CA GLU A 567 9.44 13.77 11.48
C GLU A 567 10.04 12.82 12.54
N ASP A 568 10.87 13.33 13.47
CA ASP A 568 11.49 12.57 14.58
C ASP A 568 10.58 12.44 15.83
N GLU A 569 9.48 13.20 15.90
CA GLU A 569 8.44 13.05 16.95
C GLU A 569 7.40 11.98 16.60
N SER A 570 7.44 11.44 15.38
CA SER A 570 6.37 10.59 14.86
C SER A 570 6.51 9.12 15.29
N SER A 571 5.48 8.58 15.94
CA SER A 571 5.44 7.17 16.31
C SER A 571 5.17 6.30 15.07
N PHE A 572 5.86 5.18 14.92
CA PHE A 572 5.64 4.21 13.84
C PHE A 572 5.15 2.89 14.42
N CYS A 573 4.09 2.31 13.86
CA CYS A 573 3.42 1.14 14.41
C CYS A 573 3.38 -0.01 13.40
N ALA A 574 3.50 -1.24 13.89
CA ALA A 574 3.32 -2.45 13.09
C ALA A 574 1.84 -2.67 12.70
N CYS A 575 1.56 -2.84 11.41
CA CYS A 575 0.22 -3.10 10.89
C CYS A 575 -0.05 -4.61 10.77
N ALA A 576 -0.56 -5.20 11.85
CA ALA A 576 -0.90 -6.62 11.91
C ALA A 576 -2.29 -6.91 11.33
N GLN A 577 -2.43 -8.05 10.64
CA GLN A 577 -3.71 -8.55 10.15
C GLN A 577 -4.60 -9.05 11.32
N ASN A 578 -5.90 -8.76 11.29
CA ASN A 578 -6.92 -9.09 12.30
C ASN A 578 -6.82 -8.35 13.65
N ARG A 579 -7.15 -7.06 13.66
CA ARG A 579 -7.67 -6.41 14.87
C ARG A 579 -9.09 -5.90 14.63
N GLY A 580 -10.05 -6.54 15.29
CA GLY A 580 -11.35 -5.92 15.50
C GLY A 580 -11.17 -4.56 16.20
N VAL A 581 -12.11 -3.65 15.92
CA VAL A 581 -12.16 -2.20 16.20
C VAL A 581 -11.89 -1.77 17.66
N THR A 582 -11.56 -2.67 18.58
CA THR A 582 -11.53 -2.41 20.04
C THR A 582 -10.25 -2.80 20.80
N LYS A 583 -9.12 -3.09 20.13
CA LYS A 583 -7.84 -3.33 20.84
C LYS A 583 -6.83 -2.19 20.65
N PRO A 584 -6.18 -1.70 21.74
CA PRO A 584 -5.17 -0.66 21.63
C PRO A 584 -3.97 -1.12 20.78
N MET A 585 -3.32 -0.12 20.20
CA MET A 585 -2.17 -0.21 19.29
C MET A 585 -1.14 -1.26 19.72
N GLY A 586 -0.54 -1.92 18.72
CA GLY A 586 0.66 -2.72 18.92
C GLY A 586 1.81 -1.76 19.13
N ASP A 587 2.93 -2.25 19.66
CA ASP A 587 4.12 -1.44 19.96
C ASP A 587 4.42 -0.42 18.86
N CYS A 588 4.20 0.86 19.16
CA CYS A 588 4.44 1.96 18.24
C CYS A 588 5.88 2.44 18.39
N SER A 589 6.79 1.51 18.11
CA SER A 589 8.23 1.72 18.09
C SER A 589 8.75 1.35 16.70
N TYR A 590 9.85 2.00 16.29
CA TYR A 590 10.69 1.57 15.16
C TYR A 590 11.29 0.16 15.32
N ARG A 591 11.03 -0.47 16.48
CA ARG A 591 11.48 -1.79 16.88
C ARG A 591 10.35 -2.79 16.75
N LYS A 592 10.70 -3.99 16.30
CA LYS A 592 9.92 -5.20 16.60
C LYS A 592 10.03 -5.36 18.12
N HIS A 593 8.95 -5.15 18.86
CA HIS A 593 8.90 -5.63 20.24
C HIS A 593 9.25 -7.12 20.16
N ILE A 594 10.38 -7.56 20.74
CA ILE A 594 10.56 -8.96 21.13
C ILE A 594 9.59 -9.17 22.31
N SER A 595 8.29 -9.10 22.04
CA SER A 595 7.24 -9.54 22.95
C SER A 595 6.83 -10.92 22.47
N ARG A 596 7.40 -11.93 23.16
CA ARG A 596 6.93 -13.32 23.17
C ARG A 596 7.00 -14.06 21.82
N ALA A 597 8.19 -14.16 21.23
CA ALA A 597 8.57 -15.43 20.61
C ALA A 597 9.40 -16.20 21.63
N VAL A 598 8.73 -16.89 22.56
CA VAL A 598 9.34 -18.08 23.16
C VAL A 598 9.41 -19.07 22.01
N GLU A 599 10.50 -19.05 21.23
CA GLU A 599 10.87 -20.22 20.45
C GLU A 599 11.12 -21.32 21.47
N LYS A 600 10.07 -22.14 21.70
CA LYS A 600 10.27 -23.48 22.22
C LYS A 600 11.23 -24.14 21.25
N CYS A 601 12.52 -24.21 21.62
CA CYS A 601 13.45 -25.13 20.99
C CYS A 601 12.78 -26.52 21.00
N ARG A 602 12.34 -26.99 19.83
CA ARG A 602 12.06 -28.41 19.61
C ARG A 602 13.43 -29.09 19.74
N ASP A 603 13.58 -29.88 20.80
CA ASP A 603 14.79 -30.64 21.20
C ASP A 603 15.81 -29.96 22.14
N CYS A 604 15.37 -29.13 23.09
CA CYS A 604 16.15 -28.95 24.32
C CYS A 604 15.82 -30.06 25.33
N HIS A 605 16.71 -31.04 25.50
CA HIS A 605 16.58 -32.05 26.56
C HIS A 605 16.73 -31.40 27.95
N ASP A 606 15.69 -31.55 28.78
CA ASP A 606 15.68 -31.15 30.18
C ASP A 606 16.59 -32.07 31.03
N VAL A 607 17.81 -31.60 31.32
CA VAL A 607 18.78 -32.33 32.15
C VAL A 607 18.69 -31.94 33.64
N THR A 608 17.62 -31.28 34.07
CA THR A 608 17.44 -30.82 35.47
C THR A 608 17.34 -31.98 36.47
N GLN A 609 17.10 -33.22 36.01
CA GLN A 609 17.06 -34.40 36.88
C GLN A 609 18.35 -35.24 36.91
N SER A 610 19.42 -34.82 36.22
CA SER A 610 20.65 -35.64 36.07
C SER A 610 21.77 -35.34 37.06
N ILE A 611 21.59 -34.41 38.00
CA ILE A 611 22.66 -34.04 38.94
C ILE A 611 22.42 -34.74 40.28
N LYS A 612 23.07 -35.89 40.48
CA LYS A 612 23.19 -36.50 41.82
C LYS A 612 24.21 -35.71 42.66
N PRO A 613 23.92 -35.38 43.92
CA PRO A 613 24.84 -34.63 44.76
C PRO A 613 26.06 -35.50 45.13
N ALA A 614 27.26 -34.96 44.93
CA ALA A 614 28.48 -35.55 45.45
C ALA A 614 28.46 -35.49 46.98
N LYS A 615 28.72 -36.62 47.62
CA LYS A 615 28.92 -36.75 49.07
C LYS A 615 30.12 -35.89 49.49
N TRP A 616 29.88 -34.78 50.19
CA TRP A 616 30.51 -34.37 51.46
C TRP A 616 30.28 -32.88 51.70
N GLY A 617 29.72 -32.56 52.87
CA GLY A 617 29.61 -31.20 53.41
C GLY A 617 28.18 -30.68 53.46
N THR A 618 27.60 -30.71 54.66
CA THR A 618 26.32 -30.10 55.04
C THR A 618 26.26 -28.61 54.71
N VAL A 619 25.38 -28.22 53.78
CA VAL A 619 24.97 -26.81 53.60
C VAL A 619 23.57 -26.67 54.17
N THR A 620 23.45 -25.95 55.29
CA THR A 620 22.16 -25.54 55.85
C THR A 620 21.52 -24.49 54.94
N LYS A 621 20.26 -24.74 54.59
CA LYS A 621 19.40 -23.82 53.86
C LYS A 621 19.15 -22.61 54.77
N ARG A 622 19.87 -21.50 54.57
CA ARG A 622 19.41 -20.19 55.08
C ARG A 622 18.37 -19.68 54.10
N GLU A 623 17.13 -19.65 54.55
CA GLU A 623 16.03 -18.99 53.85
C GLU A 623 16.41 -17.54 53.58
N ALA A 624 16.35 -17.14 52.32
CA ALA A 624 16.46 -15.73 51.95
C ALA A 624 15.22 -15.00 52.47
N PRO A 625 15.34 -13.77 53.00
CA PRO A 625 14.19 -13.03 53.48
C PRO A 625 13.24 -12.74 52.32
N VAL A 626 11.95 -12.95 52.59
CA VAL A 626 10.85 -12.48 51.75
C VAL A 626 10.91 -10.96 51.75
N PHE A 627 11.18 -10.36 50.59
CA PHE A 627 11.01 -8.93 50.35
C PHE A 627 9.80 -8.76 49.43
N GLU A 628 8.79 -8.04 49.90
CA GLU A 628 7.67 -7.55 49.12
C GLU A 628 8.18 -6.63 47.99
N ASP A 629 7.67 -6.83 46.78
CA ASP A 629 7.82 -5.90 45.65
C ASP A 629 7.15 -4.58 46.04
N VAL A 630 7.95 -3.51 46.21
CA VAL A 630 7.45 -2.14 46.13
C VAL A 630 7.54 -1.74 44.66
N ASP A 631 6.49 -2.07 43.90
CA ASP A 631 6.17 -1.30 42.71
C ASP A 631 5.81 0.11 43.21
N GLU A 632 6.65 1.11 42.94
CA GLU A 632 6.22 2.50 43.17
C GLU A 632 5.09 2.83 42.17
N PRO A 633 4.04 3.50 42.65
CA PRO A 633 2.76 3.58 41.98
C PRO A 633 2.84 4.45 40.72
N ASP A 634 2.06 4.06 39.71
CA ASP A 634 1.68 4.93 38.61
C ASP A 634 1.24 6.30 39.17
N GLN A 635 1.74 7.39 38.57
CA GLN A 635 1.27 8.72 38.92
C GLN A 635 -0.25 8.77 38.80
N LEU A 636 -0.90 9.24 39.87
CA LEU A 636 -2.33 9.52 39.95
C LEU A 636 -2.77 10.33 38.71
N TYR A 637 -3.32 9.62 37.73
CA TYR A 637 -4.50 10.13 37.05
C TYR A 637 -5.61 10.17 38.08
N VAL A 638 -6.32 11.30 38.14
CA VAL A 638 -7.53 11.45 38.94
C VAL A 638 -8.52 10.36 38.51
N GLU A 639 -8.59 9.34 39.34
CA GLU A 639 -9.44 8.17 39.19
C GLU A 639 -10.89 8.64 39.41
N THR A 640 -11.63 8.88 38.33
CA THR A 640 -13.08 9.02 38.41
C THR A 640 -13.70 7.66 38.72
N ASN A 641 -13.77 7.34 40.01
CA ASN A 641 -14.66 6.41 40.69
C ASN A 641 -14.99 5.09 39.95
N GLU A 642 -14.17 4.06 40.16
CA GLU A 642 -14.54 2.65 39.87
C GLU A 642 -15.78 2.17 40.65
N THR A 643 -16.21 2.89 41.69
CA THR A 643 -17.49 2.65 42.37
C THR A 643 -18.70 3.00 41.50
N VAL A 644 -18.58 3.92 40.53
CA VAL A 644 -19.68 4.26 39.62
C VAL A 644 -19.80 3.22 38.50
N VAL A 645 -18.71 2.64 38.00
CA VAL A 645 -18.77 1.64 36.92
C VAL A 645 -19.38 0.33 37.39
N VAL A 646 -19.04 -0.14 38.59
CA VAL A 646 -19.68 -1.35 39.16
C VAL A 646 -21.15 -1.10 39.46
N VAL A 647 -21.51 0.07 40.00
CA VAL A 647 -22.92 0.43 40.24
C VAL A 647 -23.68 0.58 38.92
N VAL A 648 -23.11 1.20 37.88
CA VAL A 648 -23.74 1.35 36.57
C VAL A 648 -23.89 0.01 35.87
N VAL A 649 -22.89 -0.88 35.92
CA VAL A 649 -23.01 -2.23 35.34
C VAL A 649 -24.04 -3.06 36.10
N VAL A 650 -24.08 -3.00 37.43
CA VAL A 650 -25.10 -3.70 38.23
C VAL A 650 -26.49 -3.11 37.97
N VAL A 651 -26.64 -1.79 37.88
CA VAL A 651 -27.93 -1.14 37.56
C VAL A 651 -28.38 -1.48 36.15
N VAL A 652 -27.47 -1.48 35.15
CA VAL A 652 -27.81 -1.86 33.77
C VAL A 652 -28.22 -3.34 33.71
N VAL A 653 -27.52 -4.23 34.40
CA VAL A 653 -27.89 -5.66 34.46
C VAL A 653 -29.24 -5.84 35.15
N VAL A 654 -29.49 -5.15 36.28
CA VAL A 654 -30.78 -5.20 36.98
C VAL A 654 -31.91 -4.64 36.11
N VAL A 655 -31.69 -3.52 35.42
CA VAL A 655 -32.68 -2.92 34.50
C VAL A 655 -32.97 -3.86 33.33
N VAL A 656 -31.95 -4.47 32.73
CA VAL A 656 -32.14 -5.45 31.64
C VAL A 656 -32.92 -6.67 32.13
N VAL A 657 -32.60 -7.20 33.33
CA VAL A 657 -33.33 -8.33 33.92
C VAL A 657 -34.78 -7.95 34.21
N VAL A 658 -35.04 -6.77 34.78
CA VAL A 658 -36.41 -6.29 35.05
C VAL A 658 -37.18 -6.09 33.75
N VAL A 659 -36.58 -5.51 32.71
CA VAL A 659 -37.23 -5.34 31.40
C VAL A 659 -37.56 -6.69 30.77
N VAL A 660 -36.65 -7.66 30.82
CA VAL A 660 -36.90 -9.02 30.31
C VAL A 660 -38.03 -9.69 31.08
N VAL A 661 -38.05 -9.59 32.41
CA VAL A 661 -39.13 -10.15 33.24
C VAL A 661 -40.47 -9.48 32.92
N VAL A 662 -40.52 -8.15 32.79
CA VAL A 662 -41.75 -7.42 32.42
C VAL A 662 -42.22 -7.84 31.02
N VAL A 663 -41.34 -7.94 30.04
CA VAL A 663 -41.69 -8.40 28.69
C VAL A 663 -42.24 -9.83 28.72
N VAL A 664 -41.62 -10.74 29.47
CA VAL A 664 -42.11 -12.12 29.62
C VAL A 664 -43.48 -12.14 30.28
N VAL A 665 -43.70 -11.36 31.34
CA VAL A 665 -45.00 -11.28 32.02
C VAL A 665 -46.07 -10.70 31.08
N VAL A 666 -45.76 -9.64 30.33
CA VAL A 666 -46.70 -9.06 29.35
C VAL A 666 -47.03 -10.07 28.26
N VAL A 667 -46.04 -10.80 27.73
CA VAL A 667 -46.29 -11.85 26.72
C VAL A 667 -47.17 -12.95 27.29
N VAL A 668 -46.91 -13.42 28.52
CA VAL A 668 -47.74 -14.45 29.17
C VAL A 668 -49.16 -13.94 29.38
N VAL A 669 -49.35 -12.70 29.85
CA VAL A 669 -50.68 -12.10 30.03
C VAL A 669 -51.42 -11.98 28.69
N VAL A 670 -50.75 -11.52 27.63
CA VAL A 670 -51.35 -11.44 26.30
C VAL A 670 -51.77 -12.83 25.80
N VAL A 671 -50.91 -13.84 25.97
CA VAL A 671 -51.24 -15.23 25.58
C VAL A 671 -52.45 -15.73 26.37
N VAL A 672 -52.50 -15.51 27.68
CA VAL A 672 -53.65 -15.91 28.52
C VAL A 672 -54.93 -15.20 28.08
N VAL A 673 -54.87 -13.89 27.81
CA VAL A 673 -56.04 -13.13 27.33
C VAL A 673 -56.51 -13.66 25.98
N VAL A 674 -55.60 -13.93 25.04
CA VAL A 674 -55.94 -14.51 23.74
C VAL A 674 -56.61 -15.89 23.92
N VAL A 675 -56.06 -16.74 24.79
CA VAL A 675 -56.66 -18.05 25.08
C VAL A 675 -58.05 -17.91 25.67
N VAL A 676 -58.25 -17.00 26.64
CA VAL A 676 -59.57 -16.75 27.25
C VAL A 676 -60.57 -16.23 26.21
N VAL A 677 -60.16 -15.32 25.33
CA VAL A 677 -61.02 -14.80 24.25
C VAL A 677 -61.38 -15.92 23.27
N VAL A 678 -60.43 -16.77 22.89
CA VAL A 678 -60.69 -17.92 22.01
C VAL A 678 -61.65 -18.91 22.68
N VAL A 679 -61.48 -19.20 23.96
CA VAL A 679 -62.39 -20.07 24.73
C VAL A 679 -63.79 -19.46 24.82
N LEU A 680 -63.91 -18.15 25.08
CA LEU A 680 -65.19 -17.45 25.11
C LEU A 680 -65.87 -17.45 23.73
N LEU A 681 -65.13 -17.26 22.65
CA LEU A 681 -65.65 -17.35 21.29
C LEU A 681 -66.11 -18.77 20.96
N LEU A 682 -65.35 -19.79 21.36
CA LEU A 682 -65.75 -21.20 21.21
C LEU A 682 -66.99 -21.54 22.03
N LEU A 683 -67.11 -21.03 23.26
CA LEU A 683 -68.31 -21.18 24.08
C LEU A 683 -69.51 -20.46 23.46
N LEU A 684 -69.34 -19.24 22.93
CA LEU A 684 -70.41 -18.53 22.21
C LEU A 684 -70.86 -19.27 20.94
N LEU A 685 -69.93 -19.89 20.22
CA LEU A 685 -70.25 -20.77 19.08
C LEU A 685 -70.98 -22.04 19.52
N LEU A 686 -70.61 -22.63 20.67
CA LEU A 686 -71.35 -23.76 21.24
C LEU A 686 -72.75 -23.35 21.68
N PHE A 687 -72.91 -22.19 22.34
CA PHE A 687 -74.23 -21.68 22.75
C PHE A 687 -75.11 -21.29 21.55
N SER A 688 -74.54 -20.80 20.44
CA SER A 688 -75.33 -20.50 19.23
C SER A 688 -75.83 -21.77 18.51
N THR A 689 -75.13 -22.90 18.64
CA THR A 689 -75.59 -24.20 18.13
C THR A 689 -76.68 -24.87 18.98
N TRP A 690 -76.86 -24.45 20.24
CA TRP A 690 -77.91 -24.95 21.13
C TRP A 690 -79.26 -24.26 20.95
N TRP A 691 -79.33 -23.13 20.24
CA TRP A 691 -80.60 -22.47 19.87
C TRP A 691 -81.24 -23.05 18.61
N TRP A 692 -80.58 -24.02 17.95
CA TRP A 692 -81.04 -24.70 16.74
C TRP A 692 -81.36 -26.18 16.98
N TRP A 693 -81.74 -26.54 18.21
CA TRP A 693 -82.27 -27.85 18.58
C TRP A 693 -83.50 -27.73 19.48
#